data_AF-A0A3N2PSM3-F1
#
_entry.id   AF-A0A3N2PSM3-F1
#
_cell.length_a   1.000
_cell.length_b   1.000
_cell.length_c   1.000
_cell.angle_alpha   90.00
_cell.angle_beta   90.00
_cell.angle_gamma   90.00
#
_symmetry.space_group_name_H-M   'P 1'
#
loop_
_entity.id
_entity.type
_entity.pdbx_description
1 polymer ?
#
loop_
_entity_poly.entity_id
_entity_poly.type
_entity_poly.pdbx_seq_one_letter_code
_entity_poly.pdbx_strand_id
1 'polypeptide(L)'
;MAQPSASTNLVEKPLANSSKVKTPAKTSQIVAKKLKKTSYKSDGVQDHDVFLLPISDYQIMLVLTVLAVIVRLFRIYQPSSVVFDEVHFGGFASKYIKGKFFMDVHPPLAKMLIALTGWLAGFDGNFDFKEIGKDYIEPGVPYVAMRMFPAVCGILLAPMMFLTLKATGCRTTTAALGSALIIFENGLLTQARLILLDSPLMATVAFTALAFNSFANQHEQGPEKAFQLSWWFWLAMTGLGMGATVSIKWVGLFTVAWVGSLTLVQLWVLLGDTKTVTLRVWAKHFMARVFCLIVIPATFYLAMFAIHFVCLVNPGDGDGFMSSEFQSTLNNKGMKDVAADVVMGSRVSIRHVNTQGGYLHSHPLMYPTGSKQQQITLYPHKDENNIWFIQNQTQPLDVDGQPVNGTHAWDSLPEPAYVKDGSVIRLYHKQTHRRVHSHDVRPPVTEADWQNEVSAYGFEGFEGDANDFFRVEIVKQKSLTPVAKERVRTIETKFRLVHLMTGCALFSHKVKLPEWASEQQEVTCARGGTLPNSLWYVEYNEHPLLGENAEKVNYRRPGFFAKFLELHKVMWKTNAGLTDSHAWDSRPESWPILRRGINFWGKQHRQIYLLGNPVVWWSSTAAVAVYVLFKAIAILRWQRNCGDYANSTFKRFDYEVGSSVLGWAFHYFPFYLMARQLFLHHYFPALYFAVIAFCQIFDFVTARFSLFGGRNNPIFNRASAVAFLALTVVVFVLFAPLAYGNVWTKAECKRLKLFSTWDFDCNTFHTDYSQYLQTSNSTTAAEKTQAKSTESKTNTPKAPKVPKAPKAPEPPKAPEPPKAPKVPVNNQEAQVPLANGNEEEAISGAPEAPSQRIVGREERIEYRDQNGNLLDPEQVKALEGKVEFKTKYETRTRVVDEYGNSVPLPPDEQQEDQGVAPPHPDVQGVDQETKKNVPADDSPIPEAVESVKGEREAEQQKPKPASDGNDATAQEE
;
A
#
# COMPACT_ATOMS: atom_id res chain seq x y z
N MET A 1 -92.40 -34.50 -69.47
CA MET A 1 -93.12 -33.38 -68.85
C MET A 1 -92.88 -33.45 -67.35
N ALA A 2 -92.48 -32.34 -66.75
CA ALA A 2 -92.44 -32.05 -65.31
C ALA A 2 -91.45 -32.81 -64.39
N GLN A 3 -90.55 -31.99 -63.82
CA GLN A 3 -89.92 -32.03 -62.48
C GLN A 3 -90.89 -32.48 -61.35
N PRO A 4 -90.39 -32.96 -60.17
CA PRO A 4 -89.65 -32.11 -59.23
C PRO A 4 -88.47 -32.74 -58.47
N SER A 5 -87.75 -31.82 -57.82
CA SER A 5 -86.45 -31.86 -57.15
C SER A 5 -86.38 -32.72 -55.89
N ALA A 6 -85.26 -33.42 -55.74
CA ALA A 6 -84.93 -34.34 -54.66
C ALA A 6 -84.17 -33.70 -53.49
N SER A 7 -84.22 -34.44 -52.39
CA SER A 7 -83.94 -34.11 -51.00
C SER A 7 -82.51 -34.44 -50.52
N THR A 8 -82.17 -33.84 -49.37
CA THR A 8 -81.34 -34.40 -48.27
C THR A 8 -79.86 -34.72 -48.52
N ASN A 9 -78.99 -33.88 -47.95
CA ASN A 9 -77.58 -34.16 -47.67
C ASN A 9 -77.42 -34.69 -46.24
N LEU A 10 -76.68 -35.79 -46.08
CA LEU A 10 -75.59 -36.01 -45.11
C LEU A 10 -75.19 -37.50 -45.13
N VAL A 11 -74.12 -37.85 -45.86
CA VAL A 11 -73.39 -39.13 -45.68
C VAL A 11 -71.89 -38.95 -45.95
N GLU A 12 -71.12 -39.72 -45.19
CA GLU A 12 -69.68 -39.96 -45.11
C GLU A 12 -68.86 -40.18 -46.40
N LYS A 13 -67.53 -40.02 -46.21
CA LYS A 13 -66.32 -40.55 -46.92
C LYS A 13 -66.52 -41.39 -48.18
N PRO A 14 -65.56 -41.32 -49.13
CA PRO A 14 -64.67 -42.49 -49.29
C PRO A 14 -63.24 -42.22 -49.80
N LEU A 15 -62.39 -43.25 -49.61
CA LEU A 15 -61.13 -43.53 -50.30
C LEU A 15 -61.40 -44.12 -51.71
N ALA A 16 -60.54 -43.84 -52.70
CA ALA A 16 -59.74 -44.83 -53.45
C ALA A 16 -59.27 -44.34 -54.85
N ASN A 17 -57.94 -44.39 -55.02
CA ASN A 17 -57.13 -44.88 -56.15
C ASN A 17 -57.62 -44.84 -57.61
N SER A 18 -56.74 -44.31 -58.48
CA SER A 18 -56.52 -44.84 -59.84
C SER A 18 -55.09 -44.54 -60.34
N SER A 19 -54.33 -45.63 -60.51
CA SER A 19 -53.35 -45.99 -61.56
C SER A 19 -52.40 -44.95 -62.20
N LYS A 20 -51.07 -45.23 -62.13
CA LYS A 20 -50.20 -45.60 -63.28
C LYS A 20 -48.73 -45.74 -62.85
N VAL A 21 -48.10 -46.86 -63.22
CA VAL A 21 -46.65 -47.08 -63.18
C VAL A 21 -46.12 -47.12 -64.62
N LYS A 22 -45.10 -46.31 -64.91
CA LYS A 22 -43.93 -46.63 -65.77
C LYS A 22 -42.90 -45.50 -65.64
N THR A 23 -41.75 -45.84 -65.05
CA THR A 23 -40.45 -45.14 -65.02
C THR A 23 -39.89 -44.89 -66.44
N PRO A 24 -38.80 -44.11 -66.66
CA PRO A 24 -37.82 -43.55 -65.70
C PRO A 24 -37.41 -42.08 -65.95
N ALA A 25 -37.08 -41.30 -64.90
CA ALA A 25 -36.09 -40.20 -65.01
C ALA A 25 -35.71 -39.61 -63.63
N LYS A 26 -34.41 -39.69 -63.33
CA LYS A 26 -33.58 -38.82 -62.48
C LYS A 26 -34.30 -38.04 -61.36
N THR A 27 -34.25 -38.59 -60.15
CA THR A 27 -34.52 -37.87 -58.91
C THR A 27 -33.41 -36.85 -58.63
N SER A 28 -33.64 -35.58 -58.96
CA SER A 28 -32.88 -34.47 -58.39
C SER A 28 -33.40 -34.22 -56.97
N GLN A 29 -32.69 -34.77 -55.97
CA GLN A 29 -32.84 -34.33 -54.58
C GLN A 29 -32.41 -32.86 -54.47
N ILE A 30 -33.39 -31.95 -54.46
CA ILE A 30 -33.18 -30.59 -53.95
C ILE A 30 -33.19 -30.71 -52.43
N VAL A 31 -32.02 -30.98 -51.85
CA VAL A 31 -31.73 -30.72 -50.44
C VAL A 31 -31.78 -29.20 -50.27
N ALA A 32 -32.85 -28.70 -49.67
CA ALA A 32 -32.92 -27.32 -49.20
C ALA A 32 -31.82 -27.10 -48.15
N LYS A 33 -30.65 -26.62 -48.59
CA LYS A 33 -29.63 -26.03 -47.72
C LYS A 33 -30.30 -24.88 -46.96
N LYS A 34 -30.67 -25.10 -45.70
CA LYS A 34 -30.91 -24.03 -44.73
C LYS A 34 -29.69 -23.11 -44.77
N LEU A 35 -29.82 -21.93 -45.37
CA LEU A 35 -28.84 -20.87 -45.27
C LEU A 35 -28.59 -20.61 -43.77
N LYS A 36 -27.40 -20.99 -43.27
CA LYS A 36 -26.93 -20.52 -41.96
C LYS A 36 -26.94 -18.99 -42.02
N LYS A 37 -27.84 -18.34 -41.26
CA LYS A 37 -27.74 -16.90 -40.98
C LYS A 37 -26.35 -16.69 -40.36
N THR A 38 -25.45 -16.10 -41.14
CA THR A 38 -24.08 -15.78 -40.71
C THR A 38 -24.21 -14.53 -39.87
N SER A 39 -24.21 -14.70 -38.56
CA SER A 39 -24.26 -13.63 -37.56
C SER A 39 -23.11 -13.85 -36.57
N TYR A 40 -22.67 -12.81 -35.86
CA TYR A 40 -21.65 -12.87 -34.81
C TYR A 40 -21.98 -13.75 -33.59
N LYS A 41 -23.07 -14.54 -33.65
CA LYS A 41 -23.34 -15.61 -32.68
C LYS A 41 -22.22 -16.65 -32.73
N SER A 42 -21.63 -16.95 -31.57
CA SER A 42 -20.55 -17.92 -31.47
C SER A 42 -21.03 -19.36 -31.70
N ASP A 43 -20.25 -20.15 -32.45
CA ASP A 43 -20.59 -21.56 -32.70
C ASP A 43 -20.54 -22.38 -31.41
N GLY A 44 -21.60 -23.14 -31.12
CA GLY A 44 -21.65 -24.06 -29.98
C GLY A 44 -21.91 -23.39 -28.62
N VAL A 45 -22.19 -22.08 -28.58
CA VAL A 45 -22.58 -21.38 -27.35
C VAL A 45 -23.99 -21.76 -26.92
N GLN A 46 -24.19 -21.92 -25.62
CA GLN A 46 -25.49 -22.16 -24.98
C GLN A 46 -25.80 -21.04 -24.00
N ASP A 47 -27.10 -20.77 -23.78
CA ASP A 47 -27.54 -19.72 -22.87
C ASP A 47 -27.37 -20.24 -21.43
N HIS A 48 -26.41 -19.66 -20.73
CA HIS A 48 -26.07 -19.99 -19.35
C HIS A 48 -26.25 -18.75 -18.48
N ASP A 49 -27.36 -18.03 -18.70
CA ASP A 49 -27.75 -16.93 -17.83
C ASP A 49 -27.83 -17.42 -16.39
N VAL A 50 -26.98 -16.84 -15.54
CA VAL A 50 -26.86 -17.22 -14.14
C VAL A 50 -28.15 -16.95 -13.36
N PHE A 51 -29.05 -16.09 -13.86
CA PHE A 51 -30.37 -15.86 -13.28
C PHE A 51 -31.37 -16.97 -13.59
N LEU A 52 -31.16 -17.73 -14.66
CA LEU A 52 -32.07 -18.77 -15.15
C LEU A 52 -31.57 -20.19 -14.85
N LEU A 53 -30.67 -20.34 -13.87
CA LEU A 53 -30.17 -21.65 -13.46
C LEU A 53 -31.28 -22.50 -12.81
N PRO A 54 -31.21 -23.84 -12.94
CA PRO A 54 -32.11 -24.74 -12.21
C PRO A 54 -32.02 -24.53 -10.70
N ILE A 55 -33.13 -24.73 -9.98
CA ILE A 55 -33.18 -24.60 -8.50
C ILE A 55 -32.13 -25.48 -7.83
N SER A 56 -31.82 -26.65 -8.38
CA SER A 56 -30.78 -27.55 -7.86
C SER A 56 -29.39 -26.91 -7.84
N ASP A 57 -29.06 -26.06 -8.81
CA ASP A 57 -27.77 -25.37 -8.86
C ASP A 57 -27.68 -24.33 -7.75
N TYR A 58 -28.75 -23.58 -7.49
CA TYR A 58 -28.82 -22.63 -6.38
C TYR A 58 -28.76 -23.32 -5.02
N GLN A 59 -29.39 -24.49 -4.87
CA GLN A 59 -29.30 -25.29 -3.64
C GLN A 59 -27.87 -25.74 -3.37
N ILE A 60 -27.17 -26.25 -4.40
CA ILE A 60 -25.75 -26.66 -4.28
C ILE A 60 -24.87 -25.46 -3.95
N MET A 61 -25.07 -24.32 -4.63
CA MET A 61 -24.35 -23.09 -4.35
C MET A 61 -24.57 -22.62 -2.90
N LEU A 62 -25.80 -22.70 -2.39
CA LEU A 62 -26.12 -22.35 -1.01
C LEU A 62 -25.39 -23.27 -0.02
N VAL A 63 -25.40 -24.59 -0.25
CA VAL A 63 -24.66 -25.55 0.59
C VAL A 63 -23.17 -25.25 0.59
N LEU A 64 -22.58 -24.97 -0.57
CA LEU A 64 -21.17 -24.60 -0.69
C LEU A 64 -20.87 -23.26 0.00
N THR A 65 -21.80 -22.31 -0.04
CA THR A 65 -21.67 -21.03 0.66
C THR A 65 -21.71 -21.23 2.17
N VAL A 66 -22.62 -22.06 2.70
CA VAL A 66 -22.65 -22.43 4.12
C VAL A 66 -21.35 -23.13 4.54
N LEU A 67 -20.83 -24.04 3.70
CA LEU A 67 -19.54 -24.67 3.95
C LEU A 67 -18.39 -23.65 3.98
N ALA A 68 -18.40 -22.68 3.06
CA ALA A 68 -17.44 -21.57 3.06
C ALA A 68 -17.53 -20.73 4.35
N VAL A 69 -18.75 -20.45 4.84
CA VAL A 69 -18.97 -19.75 6.13
C VAL A 69 -18.32 -20.52 7.27
N ILE A 70 -18.57 -21.84 7.35
CA ILE A 70 -17.98 -22.69 8.40
C ILE A 70 -16.45 -22.65 8.33
N VAL A 71 -15.87 -22.85 7.16
CA VAL A 71 -14.41 -22.89 6.98
C VAL A 71 -13.77 -21.54 7.26
N ARG A 72 -14.29 -20.44 6.68
CA ARG A 72 -13.66 -19.12 6.82
C ARG A 72 -13.85 -18.50 8.20
N LEU A 73 -14.96 -18.77 8.89
CA LEU A 73 -15.24 -18.22 10.23
C LEU A 73 -14.79 -19.12 11.38
N PHE A 74 -14.37 -20.35 11.11
CA PHE A 74 -13.89 -21.26 12.15
C PHE A 74 -12.78 -20.58 12.97
N ARG A 75 -13.05 -20.34 14.27
CA ARG A 75 -12.15 -19.66 15.21
C ARG A 75 -11.60 -18.32 14.70
N ILE A 76 -12.46 -17.46 14.15
CA ILE A 76 -12.04 -16.14 13.65
C ILE A 76 -11.45 -15.21 14.76
N TYR A 77 -11.83 -15.44 16.02
CA TYR A 77 -11.26 -14.76 17.18
C TYR A 77 -9.81 -15.18 17.48
N GLN A 78 -9.31 -16.26 16.88
CA GLN A 78 -7.94 -16.71 17.07
C GLN A 78 -7.08 -16.31 15.86
N PRO A 79 -5.91 -15.66 16.08
CA PRO A 79 -5.28 -15.30 17.37
C PRO A 79 -5.82 -13.97 17.93
N SER A 80 -5.78 -13.77 19.26
CA SER A 80 -6.24 -12.53 19.91
C SER A 80 -5.25 -11.36 19.79
N SER A 81 -4.24 -11.47 18.93
CA SER A 81 -3.18 -10.49 18.78
C SER A 81 -2.97 -10.08 17.32
N VAL A 82 -2.27 -8.97 17.14
CA VAL A 82 -1.91 -8.39 15.84
C VAL A 82 -1.06 -9.37 15.03
N VAL A 83 -1.42 -9.53 13.75
CA VAL A 83 -0.74 -10.41 12.78
C VAL A 83 -0.03 -9.56 11.71
N PHE A 84 0.89 -10.16 10.95
CA PHE A 84 1.51 -9.55 9.78
C PHE A 84 0.49 -8.80 8.90
N ASP A 85 0.86 -7.60 8.46
CA ASP A 85 0.05 -6.62 7.73
C ASP A 85 -1.23 -6.10 8.42
N GLU A 86 -1.74 -6.73 9.49
CA GLU A 86 -2.75 -6.09 10.36
C GLU A 86 -2.18 -4.83 11.02
N VAL A 87 -0.86 -4.79 11.21
CA VAL A 87 -0.11 -3.61 11.67
C VAL A 87 -0.41 -2.38 10.80
N HIS A 88 -0.48 -2.57 9.49
CA HIS A 88 -0.72 -1.53 8.50
C HIS A 88 -2.22 -1.22 8.39
N PHE A 89 -3.05 -2.22 8.08
CA PHE A 89 -4.47 -1.98 7.78
C PHE A 89 -5.31 -1.65 9.01
N GLY A 90 -4.98 -2.23 10.17
CA GLY A 90 -5.53 -1.80 11.45
C GLY A 90 -5.12 -0.37 11.80
N GLY A 91 -3.84 -0.04 11.60
CA GLY A 91 -3.32 1.33 11.76
C GLY A 91 -4.05 2.33 10.86
N PHE A 92 -4.25 2.01 9.58
CA PHE A 92 -5.01 2.85 8.66
C PHE A 92 -6.47 3.01 9.07
N ALA A 93 -7.11 1.94 9.58
CA ALA A 93 -8.46 2.02 10.12
C ALA A 93 -8.55 3.02 11.28
N SER A 94 -7.61 2.99 12.22
CA SER A 94 -7.49 3.99 13.30
C SER A 94 -7.34 5.42 12.74
N LYS A 95 -6.53 5.60 11.68
CA LYS A 95 -6.31 6.92 11.06
C LYS A 95 -7.58 7.45 10.38
N TYR A 96 -8.36 6.60 9.70
CA TYR A 96 -9.68 6.99 9.15
C TYR A 96 -10.67 7.40 10.23
N ILE A 97 -10.79 6.63 11.32
CA ILE A 97 -11.72 6.93 12.42
C ILE A 97 -11.36 8.26 13.09
N LYS A 98 -10.06 8.55 13.24
CA LYS A 98 -9.55 9.82 13.78
C LYS A 98 -9.53 10.96 12.77
N GLY A 99 -9.89 10.69 11.52
CA GLY A 99 -9.80 11.62 10.40
C GLY A 99 -8.38 12.12 10.11
N LYS A 100 -7.33 11.40 10.53
CA LYS A 100 -5.93 11.79 10.36
C LYS A 100 -5.42 11.38 8.99
N PHE A 101 -4.95 12.35 8.21
CA PHE A 101 -4.39 12.12 6.90
C PHE A 101 -3.14 11.23 6.97
N PHE A 102 -3.08 10.28 6.04
CA PHE A 102 -1.95 9.38 5.88
C PHE A 102 -1.73 9.12 4.39
N MET A 103 -0.50 8.72 4.04
CA MET A 103 -0.14 8.34 2.69
C MET A 103 0.11 6.84 2.66
N ASP A 104 -0.46 6.17 1.66
CA ASP A 104 -0.27 4.75 1.40
C ASP A 104 -0.21 4.51 -0.12
N VAL A 105 0.48 3.46 -0.54
CA VAL A 105 0.64 3.09 -1.95
C VAL A 105 -0.63 2.51 -2.56
N HIS A 106 -1.58 2.04 -1.75
CA HIS A 106 -2.80 1.43 -2.23
C HIS A 106 -3.97 2.42 -2.26
N PRO A 107 -4.87 2.31 -3.25
CA PRO A 107 -6.15 3.01 -3.26
C PRO A 107 -7.02 2.74 -2.01
N PRO A 108 -8.00 3.62 -1.69
CA PRO A 108 -8.54 3.70 -0.35
C PRO A 108 -9.69 2.72 -0.01
N LEU A 109 -10.34 2.08 -1.00
CA LEU A 109 -11.63 1.40 -0.78
C LEU A 109 -11.59 0.35 0.34
N ALA A 110 -10.68 -0.62 0.26
CA ALA A 110 -10.62 -1.69 1.25
C ALA A 110 -10.32 -1.16 2.66
N LYS A 111 -9.44 -0.17 2.76
CA LYS A 111 -9.08 0.44 4.05
C LYS A 111 -10.26 1.21 4.66
N MET A 112 -11.02 1.94 3.84
CA MET A 112 -12.25 2.61 4.28
C MET A 112 -13.32 1.61 4.73
N LEU A 113 -13.46 0.47 4.05
CA LEU A 113 -14.43 -0.57 4.45
C LEU A 113 -14.02 -1.27 5.75
N ILE A 114 -12.72 -1.54 5.96
CA ILE A 114 -12.19 -2.06 7.23
C ILE A 114 -12.39 -1.03 8.36
N ALA A 115 -12.15 0.25 8.09
CA ALA A 115 -12.42 1.32 9.05
C ALA A 115 -13.91 1.40 9.40
N LEU A 116 -14.79 1.31 8.40
CA LEU A 116 -16.24 1.31 8.58
C LEU A 116 -16.70 0.14 9.44
N THR A 117 -16.18 -1.07 9.21
CA THR A 117 -16.57 -2.24 10.02
C THR A 117 -16.08 -2.16 11.44
N GLY A 118 -14.86 -1.65 11.66
CA GLY A 118 -14.35 -1.33 13.00
C GLY A 118 -15.23 -0.29 13.71
N TRP A 119 -15.53 0.82 13.04
CA TRP A 119 -16.36 1.89 13.58
C TRP A 119 -17.78 1.44 13.93
N LEU A 120 -18.45 0.68 13.05
CA LEU A 120 -19.77 0.08 13.32
C LEU A 120 -19.74 -0.90 14.51
N ALA A 121 -18.60 -1.52 14.79
CA ALA A 121 -18.40 -2.42 15.92
C ALA A 121 -17.94 -1.70 17.20
N GLY A 122 -17.88 -0.36 17.20
CA GLY A 122 -17.52 0.45 18.37
C GLY A 122 -16.03 0.76 18.51
N PHE A 123 -15.21 0.55 17.48
CA PHE A 123 -13.79 0.95 17.53
C PHE A 123 -13.66 2.47 17.50
N ASP A 124 -12.93 3.02 18.46
CA ASP A 124 -12.69 4.47 18.62
C ASP A 124 -11.35 4.93 17.99
N GLY A 125 -10.58 4.00 17.43
CA GLY A 125 -9.25 4.26 16.86
C GLY A 125 -8.12 4.38 17.89
N ASN A 126 -8.37 4.15 19.19
CA ASN A 126 -7.37 4.22 20.26
C ASN A 126 -6.67 2.88 20.49
N PHE A 127 -5.97 2.41 19.46
CA PHE A 127 -5.04 1.29 19.59
C PHE A 127 -3.90 1.47 18.59
N ASP A 128 -2.68 1.24 19.07
CA ASP A 128 -1.48 1.32 18.25
C ASP A 128 -1.10 -0.08 17.75
N PHE A 129 -1.29 -0.29 16.45
CA PHE A 129 -1.06 -1.55 15.74
C PHE A 129 0.41 -1.81 15.40
N LYS A 130 1.38 -1.03 15.92
CA LYS A 130 2.81 -1.11 15.54
C LYS A 130 3.48 -2.49 15.64
N GLU A 131 3.06 -3.33 16.58
CA GLU A 131 3.79 -4.56 16.92
C GLU A 131 2.97 -5.82 16.65
N ILE A 132 3.57 -6.77 15.94
CA ILE A 132 3.02 -8.11 15.76
C ILE A 132 3.03 -8.83 17.12
N GLY A 133 1.92 -9.48 17.47
CA GLY A 133 1.78 -10.21 18.73
C GLY A 133 1.22 -9.40 19.90
N LYS A 134 1.01 -8.08 19.72
CA LYS A 134 0.31 -7.21 20.68
C LYS A 134 -1.15 -7.63 20.83
N ASP A 135 -1.63 -7.71 22.07
CA ASP A 135 -2.95 -8.28 22.36
C ASP A 135 -4.09 -7.27 22.16
N TYR A 136 -5.23 -7.76 21.68
CA TYR A 136 -6.42 -6.95 21.40
C TYR A 136 -7.43 -6.93 22.56
N ILE A 137 -7.34 -7.87 23.51
CA ILE A 137 -8.39 -8.10 24.52
C ILE A 137 -8.40 -6.99 25.55
N GLU A 138 -7.26 -6.74 26.20
CA GLU A 138 -7.14 -5.72 27.26
C GLU A 138 -7.55 -4.32 26.77
N PRO A 139 -7.15 -3.85 25.56
CA PRO A 139 -7.56 -2.54 25.06
C PRO A 139 -8.98 -2.49 24.46
N GLY A 140 -9.73 -3.61 24.44
CA GLY A 140 -11.11 -3.65 23.97
C GLY A 140 -11.29 -3.45 22.46
N VAL A 141 -10.30 -3.81 21.63
CA VAL A 141 -10.40 -3.64 20.17
C VAL A 141 -11.39 -4.64 19.59
N PRO A 142 -12.38 -4.24 18.76
CA PRO A 142 -13.32 -5.17 18.13
C PRO A 142 -12.71 -5.86 16.90
N TYR A 143 -11.51 -6.45 17.06
CA TYR A 143 -10.74 -7.08 15.98
C TYR A 143 -11.49 -8.22 15.29
N VAL A 144 -12.35 -8.94 16.03
CA VAL A 144 -13.20 -10.00 15.46
C VAL A 144 -14.13 -9.42 14.40
N ALA A 145 -14.82 -8.32 14.70
CA ALA A 145 -15.70 -7.65 13.74
C ALA A 145 -14.92 -7.06 12.56
N MET A 146 -13.71 -6.56 12.80
CA MET A 146 -12.82 -6.10 11.73
C MET A 146 -12.42 -7.26 10.80
N ARG A 147 -12.08 -8.44 11.36
CA ARG A 147 -11.77 -9.68 10.61
C ARG A 147 -12.98 -10.26 9.89
N MET A 148 -14.20 -10.03 10.39
CA MET A 148 -15.43 -10.50 9.73
C MET A 148 -15.56 -9.94 8.31
N PHE A 149 -15.14 -8.70 8.05
CA PHE A 149 -15.28 -8.11 6.71
C PHE A 149 -14.42 -8.84 5.65
N PRO A 150 -13.09 -8.97 5.81
CA PRO A 150 -12.28 -9.81 4.94
C PRO A 150 -12.78 -11.26 4.88
N ALA A 151 -13.32 -11.80 5.97
CA ALA A 151 -13.82 -13.18 5.98
C ALA A 151 -15.08 -13.34 5.13
N VAL A 152 -16.01 -12.38 5.19
CA VAL A 152 -17.19 -12.31 4.32
C VAL A 152 -16.78 -12.18 2.86
N CYS A 153 -15.81 -11.32 2.53
CA CYS A 153 -15.25 -11.24 1.18
C CYS A 153 -14.68 -12.60 0.72
N GLY A 154 -14.01 -13.32 1.62
CA GLY A 154 -13.48 -14.66 1.35
C GLY A 154 -14.57 -15.72 1.14
N ILE A 155 -15.69 -15.62 1.87
CA ILE A 155 -16.87 -16.49 1.72
C ILE A 155 -17.51 -16.28 0.35
N LEU A 156 -17.63 -15.01 -0.10
CA LEU A 156 -18.22 -14.66 -1.40
C LEU A 156 -17.47 -15.26 -2.60
N LEU A 157 -16.20 -15.63 -2.44
CA LEU A 157 -15.44 -16.31 -3.50
C LEU A 157 -16.06 -17.65 -3.92
N ALA A 158 -16.66 -18.38 -2.96
CA ALA A 158 -17.25 -19.70 -3.24
C ALA A 158 -18.45 -19.63 -4.22
N PRO A 159 -19.51 -18.82 -3.96
CA PRO A 159 -20.60 -18.67 -4.92
C PRO A 159 -20.16 -17.95 -6.21
N MET A 160 -19.23 -16.99 -6.15
CA MET A 160 -18.72 -16.34 -7.37
C MET A 160 -17.99 -17.31 -8.29
N MET A 161 -17.15 -18.21 -7.75
CA MET A 161 -16.51 -19.27 -8.52
C MET A 161 -17.54 -20.21 -9.14
N PHE A 162 -18.55 -20.63 -8.37
CA PHE A 162 -19.62 -21.50 -8.86
C PHE A 162 -20.32 -20.88 -10.08
N LEU A 163 -20.80 -19.65 -9.91
CA LEU A 163 -21.56 -18.94 -10.94
C LEU A 163 -20.68 -18.59 -12.14
N THR A 164 -19.39 -18.29 -11.95
CA THR A 164 -18.45 -18.04 -13.05
C THR A 164 -18.29 -19.29 -13.91
N LEU A 165 -18.07 -20.45 -13.28
CA LEU A 165 -17.96 -21.73 -14.00
C LEU A 165 -19.27 -22.09 -14.69
N LYS A 166 -20.43 -21.84 -14.07
CA LYS A 166 -21.74 -22.00 -14.72
C LYS A 166 -21.91 -21.08 -15.94
N ALA A 167 -21.53 -19.81 -15.83
CA ALA A 167 -21.62 -18.84 -16.93
C ALA A 167 -20.73 -19.22 -18.13
N THR A 168 -19.56 -19.81 -17.86
CA THR A 168 -18.68 -20.37 -18.91
C THR A 168 -19.18 -21.70 -19.51
N GLY A 169 -20.27 -22.25 -18.98
CA GLY A 169 -20.92 -23.48 -19.46
C GLY A 169 -20.42 -24.78 -18.84
N CYS A 170 -19.67 -24.72 -17.74
CA CYS A 170 -19.25 -25.91 -17.02
C CYS A 170 -20.45 -26.61 -16.35
N ARG A 171 -20.36 -27.93 -16.18
CA ARG A 171 -21.37 -28.70 -15.46
C ARG A 171 -21.43 -28.33 -13.98
N THR A 172 -22.56 -28.60 -13.36
CA THR A 172 -22.78 -28.37 -11.92
C THR A 172 -21.74 -29.09 -11.04
N THR A 173 -21.32 -30.30 -11.43
CA THR A 173 -20.27 -31.06 -10.73
C THR A 173 -18.92 -30.34 -10.77
N THR A 174 -18.53 -29.84 -11.95
CA THR A 174 -17.31 -29.05 -12.15
C THR A 174 -17.39 -27.71 -11.42
N ALA A 175 -18.54 -27.02 -11.49
CA ALA A 175 -18.76 -25.76 -10.79
C ALA A 175 -18.66 -25.94 -9.26
N ALA A 176 -19.26 -27.01 -8.72
CA ALA A 176 -19.15 -27.38 -7.31
C ALA A 176 -17.72 -27.72 -6.92
N LEU A 177 -16.99 -28.45 -7.77
CA LEU A 177 -15.57 -28.74 -7.59
C LEU A 177 -14.77 -27.44 -7.47
N GLY A 178 -14.90 -26.52 -8.43
CA GLY A 178 -14.17 -25.25 -8.42
C GLY A 178 -14.42 -24.41 -7.16
N SER A 179 -15.68 -24.28 -6.74
CA SER A 179 -16.01 -23.63 -5.47
C SER A 179 -15.38 -24.33 -4.27
N ALA A 180 -15.42 -25.66 -4.24
CA ALA A 180 -14.82 -26.43 -3.16
C ALA A 180 -13.28 -26.30 -3.12
N LEU A 181 -12.60 -26.22 -4.28
CA LEU A 181 -11.16 -25.94 -4.32
C LEU A 181 -10.83 -24.58 -3.71
N ILE A 182 -11.65 -23.55 -3.98
CA ILE A 182 -11.48 -22.22 -3.36
C ILE A 182 -11.78 -22.23 -1.86
N ILE A 183 -12.73 -23.04 -1.41
CA ILE A 183 -13.03 -23.21 0.02
C ILE A 183 -11.85 -23.85 0.75
N PHE A 184 -11.29 -24.92 0.17
CA PHE A 184 -10.21 -25.73 0.74
C PHE A 184 -8.81 -25.32 0.27
N GLU A 185 -8.64 -24.04 -0.04
CA GLU A 185 -7.35 -23.44 -0.38
C GLU A 185 -6.77 -22.67 0.82
N ASN A 186 -5.69 -23.19 1.40
CA ASN A 186 -5.10 -22.71 2.65
C ASN A 186 -4.60 -21.26 2.57
N GLY A 187 -4.05 -20.84 1.43
CA GLY A 187 -3.56 -19.48 1.24
C GLY A 187 -4.69 -18.46 1.22
N LEU A 188 -5.76 -18.75 0.47
CA LEU A 188 -6.96 -17.90 0.40
C LEU A 188 -7.73 -17.88 1.73
N LEU A 189 -7.73 -18.99 2.47
CA LEU A 189 -8.24 -19.02 3.84
C LEU A 189 -7.43 -18.06 4.71
N THR A 190 -6.10 -18.22 4.78
CA THR A 190 -5.22 -17.43 5.67
C THR A 190 -5.41 -15.93 5.46
N GLN A 191 -5.48 -15.48 4.21
CA GLN A 191 -5.74 -14.07 3.87
C GLN A 191 -7.13 -13.58 4.30
N ALA A 192 -8.16 -14.42 4.17
CA ALA A 192 -9.53 -14.02 4.45
C ALA A 192 -9.83 -13.84 5.94
N ARG A 193 -9.08 -14.48 6.84
CA ARG A 193 -9.38 -14.45 8.28
C ARG A 193 -8.81 -13.25 9.02
N LEU A 194 -7.90 -12.52 8.39
CA LEU A 194 -7.11 -11.47 9.02
C LEU A 194 -7.54 -10.10 8.49
N ILE A 195 -7.14 -9.02 9.18
CA ILE A 195 -7.44 -7.63 8.77
C ILE A 195 -6.52 -7.24 7.59
N LEU A 196 -6.77 -7.81 6.41
CA LEU A 196 -5.95 -7.67 5.21
C LEU A 196 -6.77 -7.17 4.02
N LEU A 197 -6.12 -6.42 3.12
CA LEU A 197 -6.79 -5.89 1.92
C LEU A 197 -6.96 -6.91 0.79
N ASP A 198 -6.24 -8.04 0.82
CA ASP A 198 -6.20 -8.96 -0.32
C ASP A 198 -7.52 -9.74 -0.44
N SER A 199 -8.21 -10.03 0.67
CA SER A 199 -9.51 -10.72 0.59
C SER A 199 -10.61 -9.87 -0.08
N PRO A 200 -10.80 -8.58 0.30
CA PRO A 200 -11.62 -7.65 -0.48
C PRO A 200 -11.20 -7.54 -1.95
N LEU A 201 -9.88 -7.48 -2.24
CA LEU A 201 -9.37 -7.47 -3.62
C LEU A 201 -9.85 -8.72 -4.37
N MET A 202 -9.63 -9.91 -3.82
CA MET A 202 -10.05 -11.18 -4.42
C MET A 202 -11.55 -11.23 -4.67
N ALA A 203 -12.37 -10.73 -3.74
CA ALA A 203 -13.82 -10.67 -3.93
C ALA A 203 -14.22 -9.78 -5.12
N THR A 204 -13.58 -8.62 -5.28
CA THR A 204 -13.84 -7.73 -6.43
C THR A 204 -13.31 -8.29 -7.75
N VAL A 205 -12.16 -8.97 -7.75
CA VAL A 205 -11.64 -9.71 -8.92
C VAL A 205 -12.61 -10.82 -9.32
N ALA A 206 -13.04 -11.65 -8.36
CA ALA A 206 -13.99 -12.74 -8.58
C ALA A 206 -15.35 -12.22 -9.07
N PHE A 207 -15.84 -11.11 -8.50
CA PHE A 207 -17.06 -10.45 -8.94
C PHE A 207 -16.95 -9.93 -10.37
N THR A 208 -15.82 -9.30 -10.71
CA THR A 208 -15.57 -8.80 -12.07
C THR A 208 -15.47 -9.94 -13.07
N ALA A 209 -14.80 -11.04 -12.71
CA ALA A 209 -14.72 -12.23 -13.53
C ALA A 209 -16.10 -12.87 -13.75
N LEU A 210 -16.93 -12.98 -12.70
CA LEU A 210 -18.31 -13.42 -12.82
C LEU A 210 -19.10 -12.51 -13.77
N ALA A 211 -19.12 -11.20 -13.50
CA ALA A 211 -19.90 -10.24 -14.27
C ALA A 211 -19.50 -10.23 -15.75
N PHE A 212 -18.19 -10.28 -16.04
CA PHE A 212 -17.69 -10.31 -17.41
C PHE A 212 -18.01 -11.62 -18.12
N ASN A 213 -17.90 -12.77 -17.45
CA ASN A 213 -18.25 -14.06 -18.06
C ASN A 213 -19.76 -14.19 -18.30
N SER A 214 -20.60 -13.67 -17.40
CA SER A 214 -22.05 -13.58 -17.60
C SER A 214 -22.40 -12.65 -18.77
N PHE A 215 -21.72 -11.50 -18.87
CA PHE A 215 -21.83 -10.61 -20.02
C PHE A 215 -21.40 -11.30 -21.33
N ALA A 216 -20.25 -11.98 -21.34
CA ALA A 216 -19.71 -12.66 -22.50
C ALA A 216 -20.67 -13.77 -22.97
N ASN A 217 -21.24 -14.54 -22.05
CA ASN A 217 -22.24 -15.55 -22.39
C ASN A 217 -23.45 -14.94 -23.11
N GLN A 218 -24.02 -13.84 -22.62
CA GLN A 218 -25.13 -13.15 -23.27
C GLN A 218 -24.70 -12.52 -24.61
N HIS A 219 -23.51 -11.95 -24.69
CA HIS A 219 -23.01 -11.32 -25.92
C HIS A 219 -22.78 -12.34 -27.04
N GLU A 220 -22.25 -13.50 -26.71
CA GLU A 220 -21.94 -14.59 -27.66
C GLU A 220 -23.19 -15.23 -28.27
N GLN A 221 -24.37 -15.07 -27.66
CA GLN A 221 -25.65 -15.50 -28.25
C GLN A 221 -26.03 -14.69 -29.51
N GLY A 222 -25.34 -13.59 -29.80
CA GLY A 222 -25.53 -12.80 -31.01
C GLY A 222 -26.58 -11.69 -30.87
N PRO A 223 -27.15 -11.21 -32.00
CA PRO A 223 -28.09 -10.08 -32.04
C PRO A 223 -29.34 -10.26 -31.19
N GLU A 224 -29.79 -11.50 -30.96
CA GLU A 224 -31.01 -11.79 -30.21
C GLU A 224 -30.92 -11.32 -28.75
N LYS A 225 -29.74 -11.43 -28.13
CA LYS A 225 -29.48 -11.06 -26.72
C LYS A 225 -28.76 -9.73 -26.55
N ALA A 226 -28.11 -9.23 -27.60
CA ALA A 226 -27.39 -7.96 -27.55
C ALA A 226 -28.33 -6.80 -27.15
N PHE A 227 -27.85 -5.93 -26.25
CA PHE A 227 -28.57 -4.76 -25.73
C PHE A 227 -29.88 -5.05 -24.96
N GLN A 228 -30.16 -6.31 -24.60
CA GLN A 228 -31.20 -6.61 -23.62
C GLN A 228 -30.81 -6.09 -22.22
N LEU A 229 -31.78 -6.08 -21.29
CA LEU A 229 -31.54 -5.59 -19.93
C LEU A 229 -30.46 -6.41 -19.21
N SER A 230 -30.44 -7.73 -19.37
CA SER A 230 -29.39 -8.60 -18.79
C SER A 230 -28.00 -8.30 -19.37
N TRP A 231 -27.92 -8.03 -20.68
CA TRP A 231 -26.67 -7.65 -21.35
C TRP A 231 -26.11 -6.34 -20.79
N TRP A 232 -26.96 -5.32 -20.65
CA TRP A 232 -26.58 -4.03 -20.05
C TRP A 232 -26.22 -4.16 -18.58
N PHE A 233 -27.00 -4.93 -17.82
CA PHE A 233 -26.75 -5.18 -16.40
C PHE A 233 -25.37 -5.77 -16.20
N TRP A 234 -25.04 -6.89 -16.85
CA TRP A 234 -23.74 -7.55 -16.67
C TRP A 234 -22.57 -6.70 -17.18
N LEU A 235 -22.77 -5.94 -18.25
CA LEU A 235 -21.74 -5.00 -18.74
C LEU A 235 -21.48 -3.86 -17.74
N ALA A 236 -22.53 -3.27 -17.18
CA ALA A 236 -22.42 -2.22 -16.17
C ALA A 236 -21.82 -2.76 -14.85
N MET A 237 -22.22 -3.96 -14.42
CA MET A 237 -21.64 -4.62 -13.25
C MET A 237 -20.16 -4.98 -13.45
N THR A 238 -19.74 -5.33 -14.67
CA THR A 238 -18.32 -5.49 -15.00
C THR A 238 -17.57 -4.17 -14.79
N GLY A 239 -18.14 -3.06 -15.27
CA GLY A 239 -17.62 -1.71 -15.04
C GLY A 239 -17.45 -1.36 -13.57
N LEU A 240 -18.50 -1.59 -12.78
CA LEU A 240 -18.48 -1.35 -11.34
C LEU A 240 -17.45 -2.25 -10.63
N GLY A 241 -17.38 -3.52 -11.01
CA GLY A 241 -16.40 -4.48 -10.49
C GLY A 241 -14.96 -4.06 -10.76
N MET A 242 -14.65 -3.63 -12.00
CA MET A 242 -13.33 -3.08 -12.34
C MET A 242 -13.00 -1.82 -11.52
N GLY A 243 -13.96 -0.89 -11.40
CA GLY A 243 -13.80 0.32 -10.59
C GLY A 243 -13.49 -0.01 -9.13
N ALA A 244 -14.23 -0.95 -8.54
CA ALA A 244 -14.00 -1.42 -7.19
C ALA A 244 -12.63 -2.10 -7.03
N THR A 245 -12.24 -2.96 -7.98
CA THR A 245 -10.96 -3.68 -7.96
C THR A 245 -9.77 -2.71 -7.97
N VAL A 246 -9.77 -1.75 -8.90
CA VAL A 246 -8.71 -0.72 -8.99
C VAL A 246 -8.72 0.19 -7.77
N SER A 247 -9.89 0.46 -7.17
CA SER A 247 -10.02 1.26 -5.94
C SER A 247 -9.53 0.56 -4.67
N ILE A 248 -9.18 -0.73 -4.73
CA ILE A 248 -8.56 -1.48 -3.62
C ILE A 248 -7.05 -1.55 -3.78
N LYS A 249 -6.56 -1.99 -4.95
CA LYS A 249 -5.14 -2.17 -5.24
C LYS A 249 -4.90 -1.97 -6.74
N TRP A 250 -3.79 -1.35 -7.13
CA TRP A 250 -3.47 -1.15 -8.56
C TRP A 250 -3.20 -2.44 -9.34
N VAL A 251 -3.02 -3.59 -8.67
CA VAL A 251 -3.09 -4.91 -9.31
C VAL A 251 -4.42 -5.11 -10.05
N GLY A 252 -5.50 -4.42 -9.64
CA GLY A 252 -6.76 -4.39 -10.37
C GLY A 252 -6.69 -3.84 -11.80
N LEU A 253 -5.63 -3.09 -12.15
CA LEU A 253 -5.37 -2.68 -13.54
C LEU A 253 -5.11 -3.90 -14.44
N PHE A 254 -4.66 -5.02 -13.90
CA PHE A 254 -4.52 -6.27 -14.65
C PHE A 254 -5.87 -6.89 -14.99
N THR A 255 -6.86 -6.80 -14.10
CA THR A 255 -8.25 -7.15 -14.41
C THR A 255 -8.81 -6.27 -15.52
N VAL A 256 -8.52 -4.96 -15.47
CA VAL A 256 -8.92 -4.02 -16.54
C VAL A 256 -8.25 -4.40 -17.86
N ALA A 257 -6.96 -4.74 -17.86
CA ALA A 257 -6.24 -5.17 -19.06
C ALA A 257 -6.80 -6.48 -19.65
N TRP A 258 -7.15 -7.45 -18.80
CA TRP A 258 -7.78 -8.70 -19.20
C TRP A 258 -9.15 -8.47 -19.86
N VAL A 259 -10.06 -7.76 -19.17
CA VAL A 259 -11.39 -7.40 -19.71
C VAL A 259 -11.25 -6.56 -20.99
N GLY A 260 -10.34 -5.59 -21.00
CA GLY A 260 -10.07 -4.72 -22.14
C GLY A 260 -9.60 -5.51 -23.35
N SER A 261 -8.67 -6.44 -23.18
CA SER A 261 -8.16 -7.28 -24.27
C SER A 261 -9.26 -8.17 -24.88
N LEU A 262 -10.06 -8.82 -24.04
CA LEU A 262 -11.20 -9.63 -24.52
C LEU A 262 -12.28 -8.75 -25.18
N THR A 263 -12.49 -7.54 -24.67
CA THR A 263 -13.40 -6.56 -25.27
C THR A 263 -12.93 -6.13 -26.67
N LEU A 264 -11.63 -5.90 -26.86
CA LEU A 264 -11.05 -5.60 -28.17
C LEU A 264 -11.25 -6.76 -29.14
N VAL A 265 -11.04 -8.00 -28.70
CA VAL A 265 -11.32 -9.20 -29.51
C VAL A 265 -12.81 -9.28 -29.89
N GLN A 266 -13.73 -9.00 -28.96
CA GLN A 266 -15.16 -8.97 -29.27
C GLN A 266 -15.52 -7.89 -30.30
N LEU A 267 -14.97 -6.68 -30.16
CA LEU A 267 -15.17 -5.59 -31.11
C LEU A 267 -14.57 -5.91 -32.49
N TRP A 268 -13.45 -6.62 -32.53
CA TRP A 268 -12.83 -7.13 -33.75
C TRP A 268 -13.72 -8.16 -34.45
N VAL A 269 -14.29 -9.11 -33.71
CA VAL A 269 -15.24 -10.10 -34.24
C VAL A 269 -16.51 -9.43 -34.79
N LEU A 270 -17.04 -8.42 -34.07
CA LEU A 270 -18.18 -7.63 -34.54
C LEU A 270 -17.86 -6.86 -35.83
N LEU A 271 -16.65 -6.31 -35.96
CA LEU A 271 -16.22 -5.62 -37.17
C LEU A 271 -16.10 -6.58 -38.36
N GLY A 272 -15.71 -7.84 -38.11
CA GLY A 272 -15.62 -8.88 -39.12
C GLY A 272 -16.97 -9.37 -39.67
N ASP A 273 -18.08 -9.11 -38.97
CA ASP A 273 -19.43 -9.48 -39.44
C ASP A 273 -20.04 -8.39 -40.34
N THR A 274 -19.58 -8.35 -41.59
CA THR A 274 -20.02 -7.39 -42.60
C THR A 274 -21.48 -7.56 -43.05
N LYS A 275 -22.15 -8.65 -42.66
CA LYS A 275 -23.51 -8.97 -43.10
C LYS A 275 -24.57 -8.54 -42.10
N THR A 276 -24.32 -8.70 -40.80
CA THR A 276 -25.33 -8.39 -39.77
C THR A 276 -25.02 -7.15 -38.94
N VAL A 277 -23.76 -6.71 -38.89
CA VAL A 277 -23.34 -5.56 -38.10
C VAL A 277 -23.15 -4.35 -39.01
N THR A 278 -24.08 -3.39 -38.93
CA THR A 278 -23.89 -2.08 -39.58
C THR A 278 -22.97 -1.19 -38.75
N LEU A 279 -22.38 -0.15 -39.36
CA LEU A 279 -21.53 0.82 -38.65
C LEU A 279 -22.25 1.45 -37.43
N ARG A 280 -23.56 1.68 -37.54
CA ARG A 280 -24.38 2.19 -36.43
C ARG A 280 -24.49 1.20 -35.27
N VAL A 281 -24.67 -0.09 -35.57
CA VAL A 281 -24.73 -1.15 -34.54
C VAL A 281 -23.36 -1.36 -33.90
N TRP A 282 -22.29 -1.35 -34.70
CA TRP A 282 -20.92 -1.40 -34.19
C TRP A 282 -20.63 -0.21 -33.27
N ALA A 283 -20.95 1.01 -33.70
CA ALA A 283 -20.78 2.23 -32.88
C ALA A 283 -21.59 2.17 -31.57
N LYS A 284 -22.80 1.60 -31.61
CA LYS A 284 -23.60 1.35 -30.40
C LYS A 284 -22.91 0.38 -29.45
N HIS A 285 -22.34 -0.71 -29.95
CA HIS A 285 -21.54 -1.65 -29.14
C HIS A 285 -20.29 -1.00 -28.56
N PHE A 286 -19.60 -0.18 -29.34
CA PHE A 286 -18.41 0.55 -28.92
C PHE A 286 -18.76 1.54 -27.80
N MET A 287 -19.74 2.41 -28.01
CA MET A 287 -20.14 3.41 -27.01
C MET A 287 -20.71 2.79 -25.73
N ALA A 288 -21.44 1.68 -25.83
CA ALA A 288 -21.89 0.93 -24.65
C ALA A 288 -20.71 0.46 -23.79
N ARG A 289 -19.65 -0.05 -24.43
CA ARG A 289 -18.43 -0.50 -23.75
C ARG A 289 -17.61 0.68 -23.22
N VAL A 290 -17.49 1.79 -23.95
CA VAL A 290 -16.84 3.01 -23.43
C VAL A 290 -17.54 3.49 -22.16
N PHE A 291 -18.87 3.59 -22.19
CA PHE A 291 -19.64 4.02 -21.03
C PHE A 291 -19.46 3.06 -19.85
N CYS A 292 -19.72 1.76 -20.05
CA CYS A 292 -19.69 0.81 -18.94
C CYS A 292 -18.29 0.41 -18.48
N LEU A 293 -17.32 0.27 -19.38
CA LEU A 293 -15.98 -0.26 -19.06
C LEU A 293 -14.92 0.83 -18.86
N ILE A 294 -15.25 2.11 -19.09
CA ILE A 294 -14.35 3.25 -18.84
C ILE A 294 -15.01 4.28 -17.92
N VAL A 295 -16.18 4.80 -18.29
CA VAL A 295 -16.80 5.91 -17.53
C VAL A 295 -17.24 5.47 -16.13
N ILE A 296 -17.95 4.34 -16.01
CA ILE A 296 -18.37 3.78 -14.71
C ILE A 296 -17.16 3.51 -13.78
N PRO A 297 -16.15 2.71 -14.18
CA PRO A 297 -15.01 2.43 -13.30
C PRO A 297 -14.22 3.68 -12.92
N ALA A 298 -14.00 4.61 -13.85
CA ALA A 298 -13.30 5.86 -13.57
C ALA A 298 -14.07 6.74 -12.57
N THR A 299 -15.40 6.86 -12.75
CA THR A 299 -16.26 7.61 -11.83
C THR A 299 -16.26 6.99 -10.44
N PHE A 300 -16.35 5.66 -10.34
CA PHE A 300 -16.29 4.96 -9.06
C PHE A 300 -14.94 5.19 -8.36
N TYR A 301 -13.83 5.07 -9.10
CA TYR A 301 -12.48 5.32 -8.57
C TYR A 301 -12.31 6.75 -8.04
N LEU A 302 -12.73 7.75 -8.82
CA LEU A 302 -12.71 9.15 -8.39
C LEU A 302 -13.59 9.38 -7.15
N ALA A 303 -14.78 8.77 -7.10
CA ALA A 303 -15.68 8.86 -5.95
C ALA A 303 -15.04 8.29 -4.67
N MET A 304 -14.30 7.18 -4.75
CA MET A 304 -13.61 6.61 -3.58
C MET A 304 -12.52 7.54 -3.04
N PHE A 305 -11.77 8.22 -3.92
CA PHE A 305 -10.81 9.24 -3.49
C PHE A 305 -11.48 10.51 -2.96
N ALA A 306 -12.66 10.87 -3.48
CA ALA A 306 -13.45 11.98 -2.95
C ALA A 306 -13.87 11.69 -1.50
N ILE A 307 -14.38 10.48 -1.23
CA ILE A 307 -14.71 10.03 0.14
C ILE A 307 -13.45 10.02 1.02
N HIS A 308 -12.34 9.48 0.52
CA HIS A 308 -11.07 9.47 1.26
C HIS A 308 -10.63 10.87 1.71
N PHE A 309 -10.69 11.88 0.84
CA PHE A 309 -10.34 13.26 1.21
C PHE A 309 -11.37 13.93 2.14
N VAL A 310 -12.64 13.54 2.07
CA VAL A 310 -13.68 14.03 3.00
C VAL A 310 -13.50 13.41 4.40
N CYS A 311 -13.07 12.15 4.49
CA CYS A 311 -12.81 11.50 5.77
C CYS A 311 -11.51 11.99 6.44
N LEU A 312 -10.47 12.29 5.66
CA LEU A 312 -9.13 12.63 6.17
C LEU A 312 -8.84 14.13 6.16
N VAL A 313 -9.47 14.85 7.08
CA VAL A 313 -9.36 16.32 7.19
C VAL A 313 -8.31 16.77 8.21
N ASN A 314 -7.89 15.92 9.14
CA ASN A 314 -6.91 16.27 10.17
C ASN A 314 -5.48 15.95 9.71
N PRO A 315 -4.46 16.67 10.17
CA PRO A 315 -3.06 16.32 9.93
C PRO A 315 -2.71 14.98 10.59
N GLY A 316 -1.81 14.24 9.95
CA GLY A 316 -1.25 12.99 10.44
C GLY A 316 0.04 12.68 9.69
N ASP A 317 0.71 11.60 10.04
CA ASP A 317 2.10 11.31 9.63
C ASP A 317 2.34 11.28 8.11
N GLY A 318 1.28 11.14 7.30
CA GLY A 318 1.41 11.16 5.84
C GLY A 318 1.33 12.54 5.19
N ASP A 319 1.02 13.60 5.95
CA ASP A 319 0.89 14.97 5.42
C ASP A 319 2.23 15.50 4.88
N GLY A 320 3.33 15.10 5.50
CA GLY A 320 4.70 15.45 5.08
C GLY A 320 5.09 14.96 3.69
N PHE A 321 4.35 14.02 3.08
CA PHE A 321 4.58 13.62 1.69
C PHE A 321 3.93 14.56 0.67
N MET A 322 2.99 15.39 1.12
CA MET A 322 2.22 16.30 0.27
C MET A 322 2.84 17.70 0.26
N SER A 323 2.52 18.50 -0.75
CA SER A 323 2.88 19.91 -0.86
C SER A 323 2.24 20.75 0.24
N SER A 324 2.83 21.90 0.53
CA SER A 324 2.27 22.86 1.48
C SER A 324 0.86 23.34 1.08
N GLU A 325 0.56 23.43 -0.23
CA GLU A 325 -0.77 23.75 -0.73
C GLU A 325 -1.80 22.69 -0.31
N PHE A 326 -1.46 21.41 -0.48
CA PHE A 326 -2.30 20.30 -0.02
C PHE A 326 -2.45 20.32 1.50
N GLN A 327 -1.34 20.45 2.24
CA GLN A 327 -1.34 20.48 3.71
C GLN A 327 -2.20 21.63 4.25
N SER A 328 -2.24 22.78 3.56
CA SER A 328 -3.08 23.91 3.93
C SER A 328 -4.59 23.60 3.94
N THR A 329 -5.01 22.51 3.27
CA THR A 329 -6.40 22.04 3.27
C THR A 329 -6.76 21.18 4.48
N LEU A 330 -5.77 20.75 5.27
CA LEU A 330 -5.97 19.99 6.50
C LEU A 330 -6.20 20.94 7.68
N ASN A 331 -7.02 20.51 8.63
CA ASN A 331 -7.32 21.22 9.87
C ASN A 331 -6.02 21.57 10.61
N ASN A 332 -5.94 22.71 11.29
CA ASN A 332 -4.77 23.13 12.09
C ASN A 332 -3.42 23.31 11.34
N LYS A 333 -3.32 22.94 10.06
CA LYS A 333 -2.18 23.23 9.17
C LYS A 333 -2.42 24.42 8.24
N GLY A 334 -3.65 24.96 8.25
CA GLY A 334 -3.97 26.22 7.58
C GLY A 334 -3.03 27.33 8.01
N MET A 335 -2.56 28.11 7.04
CA MET A 335 -1.71 29.28 7.27
C MET A 335 -2.56 30.54 7.33
N LYS A 336 -2.16 31.51 8.17
CA LYS A 336 -2.73 32.86 8.15
C LYS A 336 -2.21 33.62 6.93
N ASP A 337 -2.97 34.59 6.45
CA ASP A 337 -2.52 35.44 5.36
C ASP A 337 -1.29 36.25 5.83
N VAL A 338 -0.21 36.19 5.03
CA VAL A 338 1.08 36.82 5.33
C VAL A 338 1.39 37.90 4.32
N ALA A 339 2.20 38.89 4.69
CA ALA A 339 2.53 39.99 3.79
C ALA A 339 3.21 39.49 2.50
N ALA A 340 2.73 39.96 1.36
CA ALA A 340 3.14 39.50 0.05
C ALA A 340 4.56 39.90 -0.31
N ASP A 341 4.91 41.17 -0.08
CA ASP A 341 6.22 41.70 -0.44
C ASP A 341 7.26 41.44 0.64
N VAL A 342 8.42 40.91 0.23
CA VAL A 342 9.57 40.69 1.10
C VAL A 342 10.56 41.84 0.91
N VAL A 343 10.92 42.48 2.02
CA VAL A 343 11.75 43.70 2.04
C VAL A 343 12.96 43.48 2.95
N MET A 344 13.99 44.32 2.83
CA MET A 344 15.12 44.30 3.75
C MET A 344 14.62 44.58 5.17
N GLY A 345 15.08 43.80 6.15
CA GLY A 345 14.56 43.80 7.53
C GLY A 345 13.46 42.75 7.79
N SER A 346 12.92 42.12 6.74
CA SER A 346 11.82 41.16 6.90
C SER A 346 12.25 39.95 7.73
N ARG A 347 11.37 39.55 8.65
CA ARG A 347 11.45 38.28 9.39
C ARG A 347 10.77 37.21 8.56
N VAL A 348 11.57 36.32 7.99
CA VAL A 348 11.09 35.33 7.02
C VAL A 348 11.37 33.90 7.46
N SER A 349 10.50 32.98 7.07
CA SER A 349 10.86 31.56 7.03
C SER A 349 11.06 31.13 5.58
N ILE A 350 12.18 30.47 5.31
CA ILE A 350 12.56 30.04 3.97
C ILE A 350 12.38 28.53 3.89
N ARG A 351 11.64 28.06 2.89
CA ARG A 351 11.32 26.64 2.70
C ARG A 351 11.93 26.11 1.41
N HIS A 352 12.47 24.90 1.47
CA HIS A 352 13.01 24.22 0.30
C HIS A 352 11.87 23.68 -0.58
N VAL A 353 12.00 23.77 -1.91
CA VAL A 353 10.92 23.39 -2.84
C VAL A 353 10.84 21.88 -3.06
N ASN A 354 11.97 21.20 -3.22
CA ASN A 354 11.98 19.82 -3.73
C ASN A 354 12.12 18.74 -2.65
N THR A 355 12.44 19.11 -1.42
CA THR A 355 12.49 18.17 -0.29
C THR A 355 11.44 18.48 0.74
N GLN A 356 11.10 17.45 1.51
CA GLN A 356 10.16 17.56 2.63
C GLN A 356 10.86 17.89 3.94
N GLY A 357 12.17 18.18 3.92
CA GLY A 357 12.92 18.64 5.08
C GLY A 357 12.46 19.99 5.59
N GLY A 358 11.65 20.73 4.82
CA GLY A 358 10.93 21.89 5.31
C GLY A 358 11.75 23.17 5.31
N TYR A 359 11.93 23.76 6.48
CA TYR A 359 12.44 25.11 6.66
C TYR A 359 13.95 25.13 6.85
N LEU A 360 14.61 26.14 6.29
CA LEU A 360 15.98 26.49 6.65
C LEU A 360 16.02 26.78 8.16
N HIS A 361 16.83 26.02 8.88
CA HIS A 361 16.83 25.96 10.33
C HIS A 361 18.25 26.06 10.88
N SER A 362 18.36 26.59 12.09
CA SER A 362 19.61 26.58 12.85
C SER A 362 19.35 26.55 14.34
N HIS A 363 20.20 25.86 15.08
CA HIS A 363 20.09 25.67 16.52
C HIS A 363 21.50 25.68 17.12
N PRO A 364 21.68 25.86 18.45
CA PRO A 364 23.01 26.04 19.05
C PRO A 364 23.84 24.72 19.17
N LEU A 365 23.73 23.82 18.19
CA LEU A 365 24.60 22.64 18.05
C LEU A 365 25.63 22.91 16.95
N MET A 366 26.86 22.45 17.17
CA MET A 366 27.98 22.62 16.24
C MET A 366 28.21 21.36 15.42
N TYR A 367 28.77 21.47 14.22
CA TYR A 367 29.23 20.30 13.48
C TYR A 367 30.35 19.57 14.25
N PRO A 368 30.33 18.23 14.33
CA PRO A 368 31.40 17.47 15.00
C PRO A 368 32.71 17.49 14.19
N THR A 369 32.60 17.61 12.87
CA THR A 369 33.69 17.64 11.90
C THR A 369 33.58 18.89 11.01
N GLY A 370 34.36 18.96 9.94
CA GLY A 370 34.34 20.12 9.04
C GLY A 370 34.80 21.39 9.74
N SER A 371 34.04 22.48 9.61
CA SER A 371 34.40 23.78 10.18
C SER A 371 34.20 23.87 11.70
N LYS A 372 33.46 22.91 12.28
CA LYS A 372 32.97 22.93 13.67
C LYS A 372 32.15 24.17 14.02
N GLN A 373 31.59 24.84 13.01
CA GLN A 373 30.66 25.96 13.19
C GLN A 373 29.24 25.45 13.48
N GLN A 374 28.31 26.37 13.71
CA GLN A 374 26.93 26.00 14.05
C GLN A 374 26.22 25.38 12.85
N GLN A 375 25.39 24.39 13.12
CA GLN A 375 24.71 23.61 12.09
C GLN A 375 23.65 24.45 11.37
N ILE A 376 23.57 24.27 10.04
CA ILE A 376 22.42 24.68 9.23
C ILE A 376 21.77 23.42 8.68
N THR A 377 20.46 23.32 8.85
CA THR A 377 19.71 22.12 8.52
C THR A 377 18.38 22.48 7.88
N LEU A 378 17.65 21.43 7.46
CA LEU A 378 16.25 21.52 7.09
C LEU A 378 15.39 20.85 8.17
N TYR A 379 14.52 21.64 8.80
CA TYR A 379 13.58 21.17 9.82
C TYR A 379 12.12 21.22 9.34
N PRO A 380 11.35 20.11 9.41
CA PRO A 380 10.03 20.02 8.78
C PRO A 380 8.91 20.76 9.54
N HIS A 381 9.12 21.12 10.80
CA HIS A 381 8.12 21.74 11.66
C HIS A 381 8.32 23.25 11.79
N LYS A 382 7.25 23.97 12.12
CA LYS A 382 7.30 25.41 12.40
C LYS A 382 7.96 25.64 13.77
N ASP A 383 8.99 26.47 13.79
CA ASP A 383 9.80 26.78 14.96
C ASP A 383 10.27 28.23 14.88
N GLU A 384 10.56 28.86 16.02
CA GLU A 384 11.16 30.20 16.05
C GLU A 384 12.59 30.22 15.49
N ASN A 385 13.29 29.08 15.58
CA ASN A 385 14.60 28.85 14.98
C ASN A 385 14.57 28.74 13.44
N ASN A 386 13.39 28.85 12.82
CA ASN A 386 13.25 28.94 11.37
C ASN A 386 13.19 30.39 10.86
N ILE A 387 13.27 31.38 11.77
CA ILE A 387 13.08 32.80 11.43
C ILE A 387 14.43 33.45 11.12
N TRP A 388 14.52 33.97 9.90
CA TRP A 388 15.69 34.66 9.35
C TRP A 388 15.36 36.13 9.10
N PHE A 389 16.29 37.01 9.44
CA PHE A 389 16.25 38.43 9.10
C PHE A 389 17.01 38.63 7.80
N ILE A 390 16.36 39.27 6.83
CA ILE A 390 17.02 39.64 5.58
C ILE A 390 17.78 40.95 5.78
N GLN A 391 19.10 40.91 5.64
CA GLN A 391 19.97 42.09 5.73
C GLN A 391 20.64 42.33 4.37
N ASN A 392 20.96 43.58 4.06
CA ASN A 392 21.76 43.92 2.87
C ASN A 392 23.27 43.74 3.15
N GLN A 393 24.11 43.87 2.12
CA GLN A 393 25.57 43.84 2.22
C GLN A 393 26.12 44.91 3.17
N THR A 394 25.57 46.12 3.12
CA THR A 394 25.95 47.26 3.97
C THR A 394 24.79 47.64 4.89
N GLN A 395 25.09 48.25 6.04
CA GLN A 395 24.05 48.83 6.90
C GLN A 395 23.31 49.97 6.18
N PRO A 396 22.03 50.23 6.52
CA PRO A 396 21.33 51.37 5.97
C PRO A 396 21.96 52.66 6.48
N LEU A 397 21.96 53.70 5.63
CA LEU A 397 22.45 55.03 6.00
C LEU A 397 21.27 55.90 6.46
N ASP A 398 21.49 56.71 7.48
CA ASP A 398 20.54 57.74 7.93
C ASP A 398 20.52 58.96 6.99
N VAL A 399 19.72 59.97 7.34
CA VAL A 399 19.57 61.21 6.58
C VAL A 399 20.89 62.00 6.49
N ASP A 400 21.80 61.79 7.45
CA ASP A 400 23.12 62.43 7.53
C ASP A 400 24.24 61.57 6.89
N GLY A 401 23.87 60.45 6.25
CA GLY A 401 24.78 59.54 5.57
C GLY A 401 25.61 58.65 6.50
N GLN A 402 25.26 58.55 7.79
CA GLN A 402 25.91 57.68 8.76
C GLN A 402 25.22 56.31 8.82
N PRO A 403 25.96 55.21 9.06
CA PRO A 403 25.36 53.88 9.17
C PRO A 403 24.49 53.79 10.43
N VAL A 404 23.23 53.40 10.24
CA VAL A 404 22.32 53.04 11.33
C VAL A 404 22.78 51.70 11.89
N ASN A 405 23.36 51.73 13.09
CA ASN A 405 23.87 50.54 13.73
C ASN A 405 22.75 49.73 14.42
N GLY A 406 22.80 48.42 14.28
CA GLY A 406 21.90 47.49 14.96
C GLY A 406 21.25 46.47 14.02
N THR A 407 20.79 45.37 14.58
CA THR A 407 20.07 44.29 13.85
C THR A 407 18.72 44.75 13.30
N HIS A 408 18.11 45.73 13.96
CA HIS A 408 16.82 46.33 13.61
C HIS A 408 16.93 47.62 12.79
N ALA A 409 18.12 47.96 12.28
CA ALA A 409 18.35 49.20 11.52
C ALA A 409 17.43 49.36 10.30
N TRP A 410 16.99 48.25 9.72
CA TRP A 410 16.06 48.20 8.58
C TRP A 410 14.61 48.47 8.98
N ASP A 411 14.23 48.27 10.25
CA ASP A 411 12.86 48.50 10.73
C ASP A 411 12.55 50.02 10.83
N SER A 412 13.58 50.87 10.92
CA SER A 412 13.48 52.32 11.11
C SER A 412 13.62 53.15 9.83
N LEU A 413 13.66 52.51 8.66
CA LEU A 413 13.80 53.21 7.38
C LEU A 413 12.52 53.94 6.98
N PRO A 414 12.62 55.11 6.31
CA PRO A 414 11.45 55.86 5.84
C PRO A 414 10.69 55.15 4.72
N GLU A 415 11.37 54.34 3.90
CA GLU A 415 10.74 53.54 2.84
C GLU A 415 11.26 52.08 2.86
N PRO A 416 10.37 51.08 2.62
CA PRO A 416 10.78 49.69 2.60
C PRO A 416 11.59 49.34 1.35
N ALA A 417 12.81 48.85 1.54
CA ALA A 417 13.70 48.44 0.45
C ALA A 417 13.35 47.02 -0.05
N TYR A 418 12.79 46.91 -1.26
CA TYR A 418 12.43 45.61 -1.85
C TYR A 418 13.63 44.74 -2.21
N VAL A 419 13.51 43.43 -1.99
CA VAL A 419 14.50 42.44 -2.46
C VAL A 419 14.21 42.09 -3.92
N LYS A 420 15.02 42.59 -4.85
CA LYS A 420 14.89 42.35 -6.31
C LYS A 420 15.79 41.22 -6.81
N ASP A 421 15.54 40.74 -8.02
CA ASP A 421 16.45 39.81 -8.71
C ASP A 421 17.87 40.40 -8.79
N GLY A 422 18.87 39.61 -8.40
CA GLY A 422 20.27 40.03 -8.30
C GLY A 422 20.67 40.74 -7.00
N SER A 423 19.73 40.98 -6.07
CA SER A 423 20.06 41.59 -4.77
C SER A 423 20.99 40.68 -3.95
N VAL A 424 21.97 41.28 -3.28
CA VAL A 424 22.89 40.59 -2.39
C VAL A 424 22.38 40.71 -0.96
N ILE A 425 22.13 39.58 -0.31
CA ILE A 425 21.57 39.52 1.02
C ILE A 425 22.45 38.71 1.97
N ARG A 426 22.24 38.96 3.26
CA ARG A 426 22.69 38.14 4.38
C ARG A 426 21.46 37.63 5.11
N LEU A 427 21.50 36.36 5.52
CA LEU A 427 20.44 35.74 6.30
C LEU A 427 20.88 35.64 7.75
N TYR A 428 20.31 36.48 8.60
CA TYR A 428 20.66 36.56 10.02
C TYR A 428 19.68 35.76 10.88
N HIS A 429 20.18 34.82 11.66
CA HIS A 429 19.42 33.99 12.57
C HIS A 429 19.18 34.72 13.89
N LYS A 430 17.92 34.97 14.23
CA LYS A 430 17.53 35.77 15.40
C LYS A 430 18.05 35.17 16.71
N GLN A 431 17.89 33.85 16.89
CA GLN A 431 18.04 33.22 18.20
C GLN A 431 19.50 32.96 18.59
N THR A 432 20.39 32.84 17.61
CA THR A 432 21.82 32.59 17.87
C THR A 432 22.73 33.72 17.38
N HIS A 433 22.15 34.82 16.88
CA HIS A 433 22.86 36.00 16.40
C HIS A 433 23.96 35.70 15.35
N ARG A 434 23.73 34.69 14.50
CA ARG A 434 24.67 34.19 13.47
C ARG A 434 24.09 34.35 12.08
N ARG A 435 24.92 34.25 11.05
CA ARG A 435 24.52 34.37 9.64
C ARG A 435 24.73 33.05 8.92
N VAL A 436 23.90 32.77 7.92
CA VAL A 436 24.17 31.68 6.98
C VAL A 436 25.50 31.99 6.28
N HIS A 437 26.39 31.01 6.32
CA HIS A 437 27.77 31.10 5.89
C HIS A 437 28.14 29.88 5.05
N SER A 438 28.95 30.06 4.00
CA SER A 438 29.51 28.94 3.26
C SER A 438 30.98 29.18 2.94
N HIS A 439 31.76 28.11 3.03
CA HIS A 439 33.21 28.13 2.87
C HIS A 439 33.68 26.90 2.10
N ASP A 440 34.96 26.82 1.76
CA ASP A 440 35.53 25.69 1.03
C ASP A 440 35.89 24.53 1.97
N VAL A 441 34.87 24.04 2.69
CA VAL A 441 34.95 22.87 3.58
C VAL A 441 33.94 21.85 3.08
N ARG A 442 34.30 20.56 3.12
CA ARG A 442 33.40 19.47 2.73
C ARG A 442 32.25 19.32 3.73
N PRO A 443 31.00 19.08 3.27
CA PRO A 443 29.90 18.70 4.15
C PRO A 443 30.21 17.40 4.90
N PRO A 444 29.75 17.24 6.16
CA PRO A 444 30.12 16.14 7.03
C PRO A 444 29.55 14.77 6.61
N VAL A 445 28.52 14.72 5.75
CA VAL A 445 27.88 13.46 5.33
C VAL A 445 28.09 13.18 3.85
N THR A 446 27.70 14.12 2.97
CA THR A 446 27.67 13.85 1.53
C THR A 446 29.06 13.89 0.87
N GLU A 447 30.10 14.43 1.54
CA GLU A 447 31.54 14.47 1.15
C GLU A 447 31.85 14.64 -0.35
N ALA A 448 30.93 15.21 -1.15
CA ALA A 448 31.02 15.25 -2.60
C ALA A 448 31.81 16.47 -3.06
N ASP A 449 32.61 16.32 -4.12
CA ASP A 449 33.56 17.37 -4.52
C ASP A 449 32.94 18.70 -4.98
N TRP A 450 31.69 18.61 -5.41
CA TRP A 450 30.90 19.74 -5.91
C TRP A 450 29.98 20.34 -4.84
N GLN A 451 30.01 19.83 -3.60
CA GLN A 451 29.26 20.38 -2.48
C GLN A 451 30.19 20.90 -1.38
N ASN A 452 29.81 22.06 -0.85
CA ASN A 452 30.48 22.72 0.26
C ASN A 452 29.54 22.79 1.48
N GLU A 453 30.12 22.74 2.67
CA GLU A 453 29.42 22.88 3.94
C GLU A 453 28.75 24.27 4.01
N VAL A 454 27.54 24.29 4.56
CA VAL A 454 26.82 25.51 4.94
C VAL A 454 26.62 25.48 6.44
N SER A 455 26.95 26.59 7.10
CA SER A 455 26.96 26.69 8.55
C SER A 455 26.43 28.06 9.00
N ALA A 456 26.24 28.21 10.31
CA ALA A 456 25.92 29.48 10.95
C ALA A 456 27.16 30.04 11.64
N TYR A 457 27.61 31.23 11.21
CA TYR A 457 28.82 31.86 11.71
C TYR A 457 28.59 33.30 12.19
N GLY A 458 29.48 33.78 13.06
CA GLY A 458 29.42 35.10 13.66
C GLY A 458 28.87 35.13 15.09
N PHE A 459 28.65 36.34 15.58
CA PHE A 459 28.14 36.63 16.92
C PHE A 459 27.45 38.00 16.91
N GLU A 460 26.75 38.34 17.99
CA GLU A 460 26.09 39.64 18.12
C GLU A 460 27.11 40.79 18.05
N GLY A 461 26.84 41.80 17.21
CA GLY A 461 27.76 42.91 16.96
C GLY A 461 28.89 42.63 15.97
N PHE A 462 29.10 41.38 15.55
CA PHE A 462 29.98 41.08 14.42
C PHE A 462 29.35 41.61 13.12
N GLU A 463 30.08 42.38 12.32
CA GLU A 463 29.54 42.93 11.07
C GLU A 463 29.25 41.85 10.03
N GLY A 464 29.89 40.68 10.10
CA GLY A 464 29.85 39.65 9.06
C GLY A 464 31.05 39.72 8.12
N ASP A 465 31.26 38.69 7.31
CA ASP A 465 32.30 38.67 6.28
C ASP A 465 31.74 38.38 4.89
N ALA A 466 32.61 38.30 3.89
CA ALA A 466 32.21 38.13 2.50
C ALA A 466 31.58 36.75 2.20
N ASN A 467 31.83 35.75 3.04
CA ASN A 467 31.27 34.40 2.91
C ASN A 467 29.84 34.30 3.49
N ASP A 468 29.30 35.40 4.03
CA ASP A 468 27.90 35.51 4.41
C ASP A 468 27.01 36.00 3.25
N PHE A 469 27.59 36.39 2.10
CA PHE A 469 26.86 37.04 1.02
C PHE A 469 26.23 36.06 0.03
N PHE A 470 24.91 36.10 -0.07
CA PHE A 470 24.12 35.33 -1.03
C PHE A 470 23.37 36.25 -2.00
N ARG A 471 23.61 36.06 -3.29
CA ARG A 471 22.83 36.73 -4.35
C ARG A 471 21.53 35.98 -4.58
N VAL A 472 20.41 36.71 -4.51
CA VAL A 472 19.09 36.20 -4.86
C VAL A 472 18.98 36.12 -6.38
N GLU A 473 18.70 34.93 -6.91
CA GLU A 473 18.45 34.68 -8.33
C GLU A 473 17.02 34.17 -8.51
N ILE A 474 16.13 35.01 -9.07
CA ILE A 474 14.71 34.68 -9.24
C ILE A 474 14.53 33.79 -10.47
N VAL A 475 13.93 32.61 -10.28
CA VAL A 475 13.64 31.67 -11.35
C VAL A 475 12.29 32.00 -11.97
N LYS A 476 12.30 32.96 -12.92
CA LYS A 476 11.11 33.57 -13.53
C LYS A 476 10.09 32.58 -14.10
N GLN A 477 10.53 31.41 -14.55
CA GLN A 477 9.68 30.34 -15.11
C GLN A 477 8.87 29.59 -14.04
N LYS A 478 9.32 29.62 -12.78
CA LYS A 478 8.71 28.93 -11.64
C LYS A 478 7.96 29.89 -10.71
N SER A 479 8.21 31.20 -10.80
CA SER A 479 7.44 32.24 -10.09
C SER A 479 6.07 32.50 -10.73
N LEU A 480 5.05 32.73 -9.90
CA LEU A 480 3.64 32.76 -10.31
C LEU A 480 3.24 34.09 -10.98
N THR A 481 3.40 35.22 -10.29
CA THR A 481 2.92 36.54 -10.74
C THR A 481 4.00 37.32 -11.50
N PRO A 482 3.63 38.29 -12.37
CA PRO A 482 4.63 39.15 -13.02
C PRO A 482 5.52 39.89 -12.01
N VAL A 483 4.95 40.39 -10.91
CA VAL A 483 5.70 41.07 -9.85
C VAL A 483 6.69 40.12 -9.14
N ALA A 484 6.28 38.86 -8.90
CA ALA A 484 7.15 37.81 -8.35
C ALA A 484 8.29 37.37 -9.28
N LYS A 485 8.33 37.86 -10.53
CA LYS A 485 9.46 37.66 -11.46
C LYS A 485 10.49 38.78 -11.40
N GLU A 486 10.16 39.89 -10.74
CA GLU A 486 11.02 41.08 -10.61
C GLU A 486 11.54 41.25 -9.18
N ARG A 487 10.71 40.95 -8.18
CA ARG A 487 11.05 41.03 -6.75
C ARG A 487 10.55 39.82 -5.96
N VAL A 488 11.17 39.57 -4.82
CA VAL A 488 10.82 38.45 -3.94
C VAL A 488 9.48 38.74 -3.26
N ARG A 489 8.55 37.81 -3.46
CA ARG A 489 7.23 37.75 -2.86
C ARG A 489 6.98 36.40 -2.19
N THR A 490 6.36 36.43 -1.03
CA THR A 490 6.01 35.28 -0.21
C THR A 490 5.15 34.30 -1.00
N ILE A 491 5.45 32.99 -0.92
CA ILE A 491 4.82 31.86 -1.63
C ILE A 491 5.00 31.88 -3.16
N GLU A 492 4.82 33.03 -3.80
CA GLU A 492 4.75 33.25 -5.24
C GLU A 492 6.09 33.17 -5.95
N THR A 493 7.18 33.56 -5.28
CA THR A 493 8.52 33.61 -5.87
C THR A 493 9.29 32.33 -5.57
N LYS A 494 9.83 31.69 -6.61
CA LYS A 494 10.83 30.62 -6.46
C LYS A 494 12.18 31.17 -6.89
N PHE A 495 13.15 31.12 -5.98
CA PHE A 495 14.47 31.71 -6.19
C PHE A 495 15.59 30.77 -5.72
N ARG A 496 16.81 31.05 -6.16
CA ARG A 496 18.04 30.40 -5.70
C ARG A 496 18.84 31.41 -4.88
N LEU A 497 19.61 30.91 -3.93
CA LEU A 497 20.56 31.70 -3.15
C LEU A 497 21.96 31.32 -3.60
N VAL A 498 22.62 32.18 -4.37
CA VAL A 498 23.95 31.92 -4.92
C VAL A 498 24.98 32.57 -4.03
N HIS A 499 25.82 31.76 -3.40
CA HIS A 499 26.93 32.25 -2.60
C HIS A 499 27.94 32.99 -3.47
N LEU A 500 28.23 34.26 -3.14
CA LEU A 500 29.02 35.12 -4.02
C LEU A 500 30.47 34.69 -4.17
N MET A 501 31.11 34.29 -3.08
CA MET A 501 32.56 34.02 -3.07
C MET A 501 32.93 32.73 -3.81
N THR A 502 32.05 31.72 -3.80
CA THR A 502 32.33 30.41 -4.41
C THR A 502 31.46 30.11 -5.63
N GLY A 503 30.44 30.93 -5.90
CA GLY A 503 29.48 30.74 -7.00
C GLY A 503 28.55 29.53 -6.86
N CYS A 504 28.61 28.79 -5.74
CA CYS A 504 27.71 27.67 -5.50
C CYS A 504 26.30 28.17 -5.12
N ALA A 505 25.28 27.34 -5.33
CA ALA A 505 23.92 27.64 -4.91
C ALA A 505 23.58 26.88 -3.64
N LEU A 506 22.89 27.53 -2.70
CA LEU A 506 22.30 26.89 -1.53
C LEU A 506 21.41 25.74 -1.98
N PHE A 507 21.68 24.57 -1.46
CA PHE A 507 21.23 23.30 -1.97
C PHE A 507 20.77 22.40 -0.83
N SER A 508 19.76 21.59 -1.07
CA SER A 508 19.40 20.52 -0.16
C SER A 508 18.84 19.32 -0.91
N HIS A 509 18.87 18.17 -0.26
CA HIS A 509 18.47 16.90 -0.82
C HIS A 509 17.92 16.00 0.29
N LYS A 510 17.60 14.74 -0.05
CA LYS A 510 16.89 13.85 0.86
C LYS A 510 17.76 13.22 1.94
N VAL A 511 19.06 13.52 1.98
CA VAL A 511 19.98 12.96 2.98
C VAL A 511 19.72 13.63 4.32
N LYS A 512 19.55 12.79 5.34
CA LYS A 512 19.48 13.22 6.73
C LYS A 512 20.87 13.21 7.34
N LEU A 513 21.10 14.16 8.23
CA LEU A 513 22.25 14.14 9.12
C LEU A 513 22.04 13.07 10.21
N PRO A 514 23.11 12.52 10.82
CA PRO A 514 22.99 11.55 11.91
C PRO A 514 22.39 12.13 13.20
N GLU A 515 22.32 11.29 14.25
CA GLU A 515 21.75 11.63 15.56
C GLU A 515 22.33 12.92 16.18
N TRP A 516 23.60 13.24 15.93
CA TRP A 516 24.23 14.48 16.40
C TRP A 516 23.60 15.77 15.85
N ALA A 517 22.77 15.66 14.81
CA ALA A 517 21.98 16.74 14.22
C ALA A 517 20.46 16.45 14.26
N SER A 518 20.02 15.59 15.19
CA SER A 518 18.61 15.25 15.41
C SER A 518 17.88 14.72 14.16
N GLU A 519 18.60 13.99 13.30
CA GLU A 519 18.06 13.41 12.05
C GLU A 519 17.41 14.42 11.07
N GLN A 520 17.82 15.69 11.16
CA GLN A 520 17.36 16.74 10.27
C GLN A 520 18.03 16.63 8.88
N GLN A 521 17.46 17.27 7.85
CA GLN A 521 18.00 17.18 6.49
C GLN A 521 19.24 18.07 6.30
N GLU A 522 20.19 17.58 5.50
CA GLU A 522 21.45 18.28 5.21
C GLU A 522 21.21 19.48 4.27
N VAL A 523 21.87 20.60 4.57
CA VAL A 523 21.93 21.79 3.71
C VAL A 523 23.39 22.03 3.33
N THR A 524 23.63 22.23 2.04
CA THR A 524 24.96 22.43 1.47
C THR A 524 24.95 23.56 0.45
N CYS A 525 26.11 23.90 -0.09
CA CYS A 525 26.24 24.83 -1.19
C CYS A 525 26.87 24.10 -2.38
N ALA A 526 26.08 23.88 -3.43
CA ALA A 526 26.44 23.03 -4.55
C ALA A 526 26.87 23.82 -5.80
N ARG A 527 28.03 23.48 -6.36
CA ARG A 527 28.46 23.89 -7.71
C ARG A 527 27.84 22.92 -8.72
N GLY A 528 26.97 23.41 -9.60
CA GLY A 528 26.28 22.55 -10.59
C GLY A 528 25.16 21.67 -10.02
N GLY A 529 24.62 22.00 -8.84
CA GLY A 529 23.46 21.31 -8.28
C GLY A 529 22.23 21.37 -9.18
N THR A 530 21.37 20.35 -9.12
CA THR A 530 20.15 20.33 -9.93
C THR A 530 19.23 21.50 -9.58
N LEU A 531 18.59 22.09 -10.60
CA LEU A 531 17.72 23.25 -10.40
C LEU A 531 16.67 23.00 -9.30
N PRO A 532 15.89 21.90 -9.29
CA PRO A 532 14.88 21.67 -8.24
C PRO A 532 15.42 21.65 -6.81
N ASN A 533 16.63 21.11 -6.59
CA ASN A 533 17.27 21.02 -5.27
C ASN A 533 17.97 22.31 -4.82
N SER A 534 17.97 23.35 -5.66
CA SER A 534 18.49 24.68 -5.33
C SER A 534 17.39 25.74 -5.22
N LEU A 535 16.13 25.33 -5.35
CA LEU A 535 14.98 26.23 -5.32
C LEU A 535 14.44 26.37 -3.90
N TRP A 536 14.26 27.63 -3.51
CA TRP A 536 13.72 28.07 -2.24
C TRP A 536 12.56 29.03 -2.46
N TYR A 537 11.74 29.21 -1.43
CA TYR A 537 10.73 30.26 -1.38
C TYR A 537 10.50 30.72 0.05
N VAL A 538 10.08 31.96 0.20
CA VAL A 538 9.65 32.50 1.50
C VAL A 538 8.23 32.02 1.77
N GLU A 539 8.00 31.39 2.92
CA GLU A 539 6.66 30.91 3.30
C GLU A 539 5.99 31.85 4.31
N TYR A 540 6.72 32.31 5.32
CA TYR A 540 6.26 33.32 6.27
C TYR A 540 7.05 34.61 6.08
N ASN A 541 6.39 35.75 6.23
CA ASN A 541 7.00 37.08 6.13
C ASN A 541 6.26 38.06 7.05
N GLU A 542 7.02 38.77 7.86
CA GLU A 542 6.56 39.86 8.71
C GLU A 542 7.58 41.00 8.72
N HIS A 543 7.08 42.24 8.60
CA HIS A 543 7.88 43.45 8.70
C HIS A 543 7.06 44.59 9.34
N PRO A 544 7.59 45.32 10.33
CA PRO A 544 6.90 46.44 10.99
C PRO A 544 6.39 47.52 10.00
N LEU A 545 7.23 47.94 9.06
CA LEU A 545 6.89 48.97 8.05
C LEU A 545 5.78 48.60 7.06
N LEU A 546 5.46 47.32 6.85
CA LEU A 546 4.43 46.93 5.88
C LEU A 546 3.01 47.22 6.44
N GLY A 547 2.85 47.29 7.77
CA GLY A 547 1.58 47.59 8.42
C GLY A 547 0.47 46.56 8.15
N GLU A 548 -0.72 46.81 8.70
CA GLU A 548 -1.86 45.87 8.56
C GLU A 548 -2.51 45.88 7.17
N ASN A 549 -2.36 47.01 6.45
CA ASN A 549 -2.95 47.26 5.12
C ASN A 549 -2.12 46.69 3.96
N ALA A 550 -0.99 46.05 4.23
CA ALA A 550 -0.19 45.40 3.20
C ALA A 550 -0.99 44.34 2.44
N GLU A 551 -0.69 44.18 1.15
CA GLU A 551 -1.18 43.05 0.37
C GLU A 551 -0.77 41.74 1.06
N LYS A 552 -1.73 40.84 1.28
CA LYS A 552 -1.47 39.54 1.91
C LYS A 552 -1.70 38.42 0.92
N VAL A 553 -0.89 37.37 1.05
CA VAL A 553 -0.92 36.16 0.22
C VAL A 553 -1.02 34.94 1.11
N ASN A 554 -1.57 33.87 0.52
CA ASN A 554 -1.68 32.56 1.13
C ASN A 554 -1.65 31.50 0.03
N TYR A 555 -1.49 30.24 0.42
CA TYR A 555 -1.57 29.14 -0.52
C TYR A 555 -2.92 29.09 -1.21
N ARG A 556 -2.90 28.86 -2.52
CA ARG A 556 -4.11 28.57 -3.25
C ARG A 556 -4.60 27.20 -2.82
N ARG A 557 -5.79 27.13 -2.21
CA ARG A 557 -6.38 25.85 -1.80
C ARG A 557 -6.63 24.96 -3.03
N PRO A 558 -5.96 23.81 -3.15
CA PRO A 558 -6.15 22.93 -4.29
C PRO A 558 -7.56 22.34 -4.29
N GLY A 559 -8.19 22.32 -5.46
CA GLY A 559 -9.44 21.59 -5.67
C GLY A 559 -9.23 20.08 -5.67
N PHE A 560 -10.32 19.31 -5.75
CA PHE A 560 -10.29 17.85 -5.73
C PHE A 560 -9.28 17.25 -6.74
N PHE A 561 -9.32 17.67 -8.01
CA PHE A 561 -8.44 17.11 -9.04
C PHE A 561 -6.96 17.40 -8.80
N ALA A 562 -6.62 18.58 -8.26
CA ALA A 562 -5.24 18.92 -7.91
C ALA A 562 -4.74 17.99 -6.80
N LYS A 563 -5.50 17.85 -5.71
CA LYS A 563 -5.21 16.92 -4.61
C LYS A 563 -5.11 15.46 -5.09
N PHE A 564 -6.04 15.05 -5.95
CA PHE A 564 -6.08 13.70 -6.51
C PHE A 564 -4.83 13.40 -7.34
N LEU A 565 -4.46 14.27 -8.29
CA LEU A 565 -3.28 14.09 -9.15
C LEU A 565 -1.99 14.14 -8.35
N GLU A 566 -1.89 15.03 -7.36
CA GLU A 566 -0.75 15.11 -6.46
C GLU A 566 -0.59 13.82 -5.65
N LEU A 567 -1.65 13.36 -5.00
CA LEU A 567 -1.62 12.11 -4.24
C LEU A 567 -1.22 10.93 -5.14
N HIS A 568 -1.75 10.84 -6.36
CA HIS A 568 -1.38 9.76 -7.30
C HIS A 568 0.09 9.79 -7.70
N LYS A 569 0.67 10.98 -7.90
CA LYS A 569 2.11 11.12 -8.15
C LYS A 569 2.93 10.63 -6.97
N VAL A 570 2.50 10.96 -5.75
CA VAL A 570 3.16 10.48 -4.52
C VAL A 570 3.01 8.97 -4.39
N MET A 571 1.80 8.43 -4.54
CA MET A 571 1.54 6.97 -4.51
C MET A 571 2.43 6.23 -5.51
N TRP A 572 2.54 6.74 -6.75
CA TRP A 572 3.39 6.15 -7.78
C TRP A 572 4.87 6.18 -7.39
N LYS A 573 5.36 7.35 -6.96
CA LYS A 573 6.76 7.54 -6.57
C LYS A 573 7.15 6.67 -5.38
N THR A 574 6.28 6.57 -4.38
CA THR A 574 6.50 5.71 -3.20
C THR A 574 6.46 4.24 -3.60
N ASN A 575 5.47 3.82 -4.40
CA ASN A 575 5.36 2.43 -4.84
C ASN A 575 6.58 1.99 -5.68
N ALA A 576 7.10 2.86 -6.53
CA ALA A 576 8.33 2.61 -7.30
C ALA A 576 9.60 2.64 -6.43
N GLY A 577 9.57 3.34 -5.28
CA GLY A 577 10.70 3.47 -4.35
C GLY A 577 10.78 2.38 -3.28
N LEU A 578 9.80 1.46 -3.19
CA LEU A 578 9.80 0.33 -2.25
C LEU A 578 10.72 -0.79 -2.75
N THR A 579 12.02 -0.51 -2.79
CA THR A 579 13.07 -1.42 -3.29
C THR A 579 13.77 -2.20 -2.17
N ASP A 580 13.43 -1.94 -0.91
CA ASP A 580 14.07 -2.57 0.23
C ASP A 580 13.76 -4.07 0.30
N SER A 581 14.76 -4.86 0.68
CA SER A 581 14.62 -6.30 0.82
C SER A 581 13.98 -6.65 2.16
N HIS A 582 13.13 -7.68 2.18
CA HIS A 582 12.55 -8.19 3.42
C HIS A 582 12.77 -9.70 3.50
N ALA A 583 12.99 -10.23 4.71
CA ALA A 583 13.34 -11.63 4.91
C ALA A 583 12.35 -12.64 4.30
N TRP A 584 11.08 -12.22 4.16
CA TRP A 584 9.97 -13.01 3.62
C TRP A 584 9.51 -12.57 2.23
N ASP A 585 10.28 -11.73 1.53
CA ASP A 585 10.00 -11.41 0.14
C ASP A 585 10.11 -12.64 -0.77
N SER A 586 9.44 -12.60 -1.91
CA SER A 586 9.52 -13.66 -2.91
C SER A 586 9.32 -13.12 -4.33
N ARG A 587 9.87 -13.85 -5.30
CA ARG A 587 9.90 -13.44 -6.71
C ARG A 587 8.92 -14.26 -7.57
N PRO A 588 8.42 -13.71 -8.69
CA PRO A 588 7.37 -14.33 -9.50
C PRO A 588 7.65 -15.77 -9.90
N GLU A 589 8.88 -16.10 -10.31
CA GLU A 589 9.30 -17.44 -10.71
C GLU A 589 9.11 -18.52 -9.64
N SER A 590 9.05 -18.11 -8.36
CA SER A 590 8.88 -19.02 -7.23
C SER A 590 7.41 -19.33 -6.92
N TRP A 591 6.47 -18.52 -7.42
CA TRP A 591 5.08 -18.60 -7.01
C TRP A 591 4.34 -19.81 -7.58
N PRO A 592 4.38 -20.14 -8.89
CA PRO A 592 3.61 -21.28 -9.42
C PRO A 592 4.04 -22.65 -8.88
N ILE A 593 5.29 -22.77 -8.43
CA ILE A 593 5.82 -24.00 -7.83
C ILE A 593 5.66 -24.04 -6.31
N LEU A 594 5.14 -22.98 -5.69
CA LEU A 594 4.98 -22.84 -4.25
C LEU A 594 6.31 -23.08 -3.51
N ARG A 595 7.38 -22.40 -3.94
CA ARG A 595 8.74 -22.65 -3.41
C ARG A 595 8.88 -22.29 -1.94
N ARG A 596 8.30 -21.17 -1.50
CA ARG A 596 8.37 -20.62 -0.15
C ARG A 596 7.10 -19.80 0.14
N GLY A 597 6.62 -19.84 1.38
CA GLY A 597 5.49 -19.05 1.85
C GLY A 597 5.94 -17.79 2.60
N ILE A 598 5.06 -17.26 3.45
CA ILE A 598 5.30 -16.04 4.22
C ILE A 598 4.91 -16.30 5.68
N ASN A 599 5.79 -15.97 6.62
CA ASN A 599 5.44 -16.04 8.03
C ASN A 599 4.58 -14.85 8.46
N PHE A 600 3.46 -15.12 9.12
CA PHE A 600 2.48 -14.09 9.49
C PHE A 600 2.46 -13.80 10.99
N TRP A 601 2.63 -14.82 11.83
CA TRP A 601 2.55 -14.67 13.28
C TRP A 601 3.12 -15.90 13.98
N GLY A 602 3.73 -15.71 15.15
CA GLY A 602 4.14 -16.80 16.03
C GLY A 602 4.06 -16.37 17.49
N LYS A 603 3.33 -17.12 18.32
CA LYS A 603 3.22 -16.90 19.77
C LYS A 603 2.64 -18.15 20.43
N GLN A 604 2.95 -18.40 21.70
CA GLN A 604 2.33 -19.47 22.51
C GLN A 604 2.37 -20.85 21.81
N HIS A 605 3.53 -21.22 21.25
CA HIS A 605 3.73 -22.49 20.54
C HIS A 605 2.75 -22.73 19.38
N ARG A 606 2.30 -21.65 18.73
CA ARG A 606 1.45 -21.65 17.54
C ARG A 606 2.02 -20.69 16.51
N GLN A 607 1.76 -20.95 15.23
CA GLN A 607 2.24 -20.14 14.12
C GLN A 607 1.16 -19.99 13.06
N ILE A 608 1.10 -18.83 12.42
CA ILE A 608 0.36 -18.61 11.17
C ILE A 608 1.39 -18.41 10.06
N TYR A 609 1.28 -19.21 9.00
CA TYR A 609 2.17 -19.17 7.87
C TYR A 609 1.36 -19.29 6.58
N LEU A 610 1.48 -18.31 5.71
CA LEU A 610 0.78 -18.29 4.43
C LEU A 610 1.46 -19.25 3.47
N LEU A 611 0.81 -20.39 3.26
CA LEU A 611 1.15 -21.41 2.28
C LEU A 611 -0.13 -21.89 1.60
N GLY A 612 -0.08 -22.05 0.28
CA GLY A 612 -1.22 -22.56 -0.47
C GLY A 612 -1.42 -24.07 -0.35
N ASN A 613 -2.57 -24.60 -0.78
CA ASN A 613 -2.78 -26.04 -0.88
C ASN A 613 -1.99 -26.59 -2.09
N PRO A 614 -0.93 -27.40 -1.90
CA PRO A 614 -0.08 -27.84 -3.01
C PRO A 614 -0.84 -28.59 -4.11
N VAL A 615 -1.91 -29.31 -3.77
CA VAL A 615 -2.73 -30.04 -4.75
C VAL A 615 -3.43 -29.08 -5.69
N VAL A 616 -4.10 -28.05 -5.16
CA VAL A 616 -4.79 -27.02 -5.95
C VAL A 616 -3.78 -26.19 -6.74
N TRP A 617 -2.68 -25.84 -6.08
CA TRP A 617 -1.67 -24.94 -6.63
C TRP A 617 -0.93 -25.56 -7.82
N TRP A 618 -0.45 -26.79 -7.67
CA TRP A 618 0.29 -27.47 -8.73
C TRP A 618 -0.63 -27.99 -9.83
N SER A 619 -1.84 -28.47 -9.51
CA SER A 619 -2.79 -28.91 -10.55
C SER A 619 -3.25 -27.73 -11.43
N SER A 620 -3.49 -26.56 -10.84
CA SER A 620 -3.87 -25.35 -11.58
C SER A 620 -2.70 -24.80 -12.41
N THR A 621 -1.48 -24.83 -11.87
CA THR A 621 -0.27 -24.48 -12.61
C THR A 621 -0.03 -25.45 -13.78
N ALA A 622 -0.20 -26.76 -13.56
CA ALA A 622 -0.10 -27.77 -14.61
C ALA A 622 -1.18 -27.58 -15.68
N ALA A 623 -2.41 -27.22 -15.30
CA ALA A 623 -3.49 -26.91 -16.24
C ALA A 623 -3.13 -25.74 -17.17
N VAL A 624 -2.52 -24.67 -16.65
CA VAL A 624 -2.01 -23.57 -17.46
C VAL A 624 -0.95 -24.06 -18.46
N ALA A 625 0.04 -24.85 -17.99
CA ALA A 625 1.09 -25.39 -18.85
C ALA A 625 0.52 -26.31 -19.95
N VAL A 626 -0.44 -27.17 -19.62
CA VAL A 626 -1.15 -28.04 -20.56
C VAL A 626 -1.88 -27.23 -21.63
N TYR A 627 -2.56 -26.14 -21.24
CA TYR A 627 -3.22 -25.27 -22.20
C TYR A 627 -2.20 -24.56 -23.12
N VAL A 628 -1.09 -24.06 -22.60
CA VAL A 628 -0.03 -23.43 -23.42
C VAL A 628 0.52 -24.41 -24.44
N LEU A 629 0.81 -25.65 -24.02
CA LEU A 629 1.26 -26.71 -24.94
C LEU A 629 0.20 -27.04 -25.98
N PHE A 630 -1.06 -27.19 -25.56
CA PHE A 630 -2.20 -27.37 -26.46
C PHE A 630 -2.26 -26.24 -27.50
N LYS A 631 -2.15 -24.97 -27.07
CA LYS A 631 -2.24 -23.80 -27.93
C LYS A 631 -1.09 -23.76 -28.95
N ALA A 632 0.13 -24.05 -28.52
CA ALA A 632 1.29 -24.13 -29.41
C ALA A 632 1.07 -25.20 -30.51
N ILE A 633 0.61 -26.39 -30.13
CA ILE A 633 0.30 -27.47 -31.08
C ILE A 633 -0.87 -27.07 -31.98
N ALA A 634 -1.92 -26.45 -31.44
CA ALA A 634 -3.09 -26.00 -32.20
C ALA A 634 -2.72 -24.96 -33.27
N ILE A 635 -1.84 -24.01 -32.94
CA ILE A 635 -1.34 -23.02 -33.91
C ILE A 635 -0.55 -23.70 -35.04
N LEU A 636 0.35 -24.64 -34.71
CA LEU A 636 1.11 -25.40 -35.72
C LEU A 636 0.18 -26.20 -36.64
N ARG A 637 -0.81 -26.90 -36.07
CA ARG A 637 -1.80 -27.67 -36.84
C ARG A 637 -2.72 -26.79 -37.68
N TRP A 638 -3.06 -25.61 -37.18
CA TRP A 638 -3.81 -24.61 -37.94
C TRP A 638 -3.02 -24.10 -39.15
N GLN A 639 -1.73 -23.76 -38.97
CA GLN A 639 -0.85 -23.40 -40.09
C GLN A 639 -0.67 -24.55 -41.10
N ARG A 640 -0.69 -25.80 -40.63
CA ARG A 640 -0.68 -27.02 -41.49
C ARG A 640 -2.05 -27.40 -42.05
N ASN A 641 -3.06 -26.55 -41.90
CA ASN A 641 -4.42 -26.73 -42.41
C ASN A 641 -5.09 -28.05 -41.99
N CYS A 642 -4.86 -28.51 -40.74
CA CYS A 642 -5.43 -29.75 -40.23
C CYS A 642 -6.95 -29.69 -39.93
N GLY A 643 -7.58 -28.51 -40.05
CA GLY A 643 -9.03 -28.35 -39.91
C GLY A 643 -9.61 -28.48 -38.50
N ASP A 644 -8.79 -28.43 -37.44
CA ASP A 644 -9.25 -28.67 -36.05
C ASP A 644 -10.35 -27.70 -35.59
N TYR A 645 -10.26 -26.43 -36.00
CA TYR A 645 -11.24 -25.38 -35.67
C TYR A 645 -12.60 -25.53 -36.36
N ALA A 646 -12.76 -26.51 -37.26
CA ALA A 646 -14.08 -26.89 -37.77
C ALA A 646 -14.92 -27.61 -36.69
N ASN A 647 -14.27 -28.21 -35.68
CA ASN A 647 -14.94 -28.80 -34.55
C ASN A 647 -15.28 -27.73 -33.51
N SER A 648 -16.59 -27.54 -33.24
CA SER A 648 -17.06 -26.57 -32.25
C SER A 648 -16.52 -26.82 -30.85
N THR A 649 -16.32 -28.08 -30.45
CA THR A 649 -15.79 -28.41 -29.11
C THR A 649 -14.33 -27.96 -28.98
N PHE A 650 -13.52 -28.13 -30.03
CA PHE A 650 -12.13 -27.68 -30.05
C PHE A 650 -12.05 -26.15 -29.99
N LYS A 651 -12.86 -25.45 -30.81
CA LYS A 651 -12.96 -23.99 -30.81
C LYS A 651 -13.41 -23.42 -29.46
N ARG A 652 -14.40 -24.04 -28.81
CA ARG A 652 -14.87 -23.65 -27.48
C ARG A 652 -13.83 -23.92 -26.39
N PHE A 653 -13.11 -25.04 -26.46
CA PHE A 653 -12.00 -25.31 -25.53
C PHE A 653 -10.94 -24.22 -25.59
N ASP A 654 -10.47 -23.89 -26.81
CA ASP A 654 -9.45 -22.87 -27.00
C ASP A 654 -9.90 -21.50 -26.49
N TYR A 655 -11.13 -21.10 -26.80
CA TYR A 655 -11.67 -19.80 -26.39
C TYR A 655 -11.98 -19.71 -24.89
N GLU A 656 -12.72 -20.68 -24.33
CA GLU A 656 -13.14 -20.68 -22.91
C GLU A 656 -11.93 -20.78 -21.98
N VAL A 657 -11.04 -21.75 -22.20
CA VAL A 657 -9.82 -21.92 -21.38
C VAL A 657 -8.83 -20.79 -21.64
N GLY A 658 -8.68 -20.37 -22.90
CA GLY A 658 -7.79 -19.26 -23.28
C GLY A 658 -8.14 -17.95 -22.61
N SER A 659 -9.44 -17.66 -22.46
CA SER A 659 -9.89 -16.46 -21.74
C SER A 659 -9.46 -16.47 -20.27
N SER A 660 -9.51 -17.62 -19.59
CA SER A 660 -9.07 -17.79 -18.20
C SER A 660 -7.55 -17.76 -18.08
N VAL A 661 -6.83 -18.44 -18.97
CA VAL A 661 -5.35 -18.43 -19.00
C VAL A 661 -4.81 -17.03 -19.31
N LEU A 662 -5.50 -16.26 -20.16
CA LEU A 662 -5.17 -14.86 -20.38
C LEU A 662 -5.36 -14.03 -19.09
N GLY A 663 -6.41 -14.31 -18.32
CA GLY A 663 -6.62 -13.72 -17.00
C GLY A 663 -5.48 -14.04 -16.03
N TRP A 664 -5.01 -15.29 -16.01
CA TRP A 664 -3.81 -15.69 -15.25
C TRP A 664 -2.56 -14.93 -15.73
N ALA A 665 -2.34 -14.85 -17.04
CA ALA A 665 -1.18 -14.21 -17.64
C ALA A 665 -1.08 -12.71 -17.27
N PHE A 666 -2.18 -11.97 -17.37
CA PHE A 666 -2.22 -10.55 -16.97
C PHE A 666 -1.95 -10.35 -15.47
N HIS A 667 -2.36 -11.29 -14.62
CA HIS A 667 -2.12 -11.22 -13.18
C HIS A 667 -0.78 -11.83 -12.74
N TYR A 668 0.04 -12.32 -13.68
CA TYR A 668 1.31 -12.96 -13.36
C TYR A 668 2.50 -12.27 -14.01
N PHE A 669 2.49 -12.11 -15.33
CA PHE A 669 3.66 -11.60 -16.06
C PHE A 669 4.08 -10.16 -15.71
N PRO A 670 3.19 -9.20 -15.43
CA PRO A 670 3.61 -7.85 -15.08
C PRO A 670 4.52 -7.79 -13.84
N PHE A 671 4.44 -8.75 -12.92
CA PHE A 671 5.30 -8.78 -11.74
C PHE A 671 6.78 -9.03 -12.07
N TYR A 672 7.10 -9.63 -13.22
CA TYR A 672 8.50 -9.75 -13.68
C TYR A 672 9.12 -8.40 -14.05
N LEU A 673 8.28 -7.44 -14.45
CA LEU A 673 8.71 -6.09 -14.86
C LEU A 673 8.81 -5.13 -13.65
N MET A 674 8.51 -5.61 -12.44
CA MET A 674 8.49 -4.81 -11.23
C MET A 674 9.77 -5.03 -10.41
N ALA A 675 10.59 -3.98 -10.33
CA ALA A 675 11.80 -3.93 -9.50
C ALA A 675 11.51 -3.41 -8.09
N ARG A 676 10.44 -3.89 -7.45
CA ARG A 676 10.06 -3.57 -6.07
C ARG A 676 9.92 -4.84 -5.25
N GLN A 677 9.75 -4.67 -3.94
CA GLN A 677 9.45 -5.76 -3.02
C GLN A 677 8.12 -6.43 -3.37
N LEU A 678 8.12 -7.77 -3.40
CA LEU A 678 6.98 -8.60 -3.76
C LEU A 678 6.86 -9.80 -2.82
N PHE A 679 5.67 -10.41 -2.81
CA PHE A 679 5.29 -11.46 -1.86
C PHE A 679 4.34 -12.46 -2.51
N LEU A 680 4.26 -13.68 -1.98
CA LEU A 680 3.43 -14.77 -2.51
C LEU A 680 1.94 -14.38 -2.66
N HIS A 681 1.41 -13.53 -1.77
CA HIS A 681 0.01 -13.10 -1.83
C HIS A 681 -0.36 -12.34 -3.12
N HIS A 682 0.63 -11.78 -3.82
CA HIS A 682 0.42 -11.12 -5.13
C HIS A 682 -0.04 -12.11 -6.22
N TYR A 683 0.23 -13.41 -6.05
CA TYR A 683 -0.16 -14.45 -7.02
C TYR A 683 -1.63 -14.87 -6.91
N PHE A 684 -2.36 -14.54 -5.84
CA PHE A 684 -3.72 -15.05 -5.64
C PHE A 684 -4.73 -14.71 -6.75
N PRO A 685 -4.74 -13.48 -7.32
CA PRO A 685 -5.58 -13.20 -8.49
C PRO A 685 -5.26 -14.14 -9.66
N ALA A 686 -3.98 -14.39 -9.94
CA ALA A 686 -3.56 -15.33 -10.97
C ALA A 686 -4.00 -16.77 -10.63
N LEU A 687 -3.77 -17.22 -9.39
CA LEU A 687 -4.21 -18.53 -8.90
C LEU A 687 -5.71 -18.73 -9.12
N TYR A 688 -6.55 -17.74 -8.83
CA TYR A 688 -7.99 -17.82 -9.04
C TYR A 688 -8.36 -18.11 -10.51
N PHE A 689 -7.74 -17.40 -11.45
CA PHE A 689 -7.89 -17.69 -12.88
C PHE A 689 -7.31 -19.05 -13.30
N ALA A 690 -6.21 -19.49 -12.69
CA ALA A 690 -5.64 -20.81 -12.92
C ALA A 690 -6.58 -21.93 -12.44
N VAL A 691 -7.29 -21.74 -11.32
CA VAL A 691 -8.31 -22.67 -10.83
C VAL A 691 -9.51 -22.72 -11.79
N ILE A 692 -9.96 -21.57 -12.32
CA ILE A 692 -11.00 -21.55 -13.38
C ILE A 692 -10.54 -22.38 -14.58
N ALA A 693 -9.31 -22.15 -15.07
CA ALA A 693 -8.75 -22.88 -16.21
C ALA A 693 -8.65 -24.39 -15.94
N PHE A 694 -8.21 -24.79 -14.74
CA PHE A 694 -8.19 -26.19 -14.32
C PHE A 694 -9.58 -26.82 -14.35
N CYS A 695 -10.59 -26.16 -13.79
CA CYS A 695 -11.96 -26.65 -13.78
C CYS A 695 -12.54 -26.75 -15.20
N GLN A 696 -12.28 -25.77 -16.07
CA GLN A 696 -12.69 -25.83 -17.47
C GLN A 696 -12.04 -27.02 -18.19
N ILE A 697 -10.72 -27.19 -18.07
CA ILE A 697 -10.01 -28.35 -18.67
C ILE A 697 -10.59 -29.67 -18.13
N PHE A 698 -10.84 -29.75 -16.82
CA PHE A 698 -11.46 -30.91 -16.20
C PHE A 698 -12.84 -31.21 -16.81
N ASP A 699 -13.71 -30.20 -16.99
CA ASP A 699 -15.01 -30.36 -17.65
C ASP A 699 -14.84 -30.89 -19.08
N PHE A 700 -13.94 -30.28 -19.85
CA PHE A 700 -13.73 -30.72 -21.23
C PHE A 700 -13.23 -32.16 -21.32
N VAL A 701 -12.24 -32.55 -20.51
CA VAL A 701 -11.68 -33.91 -20.52
C VAL A 701 -12.70 -34.96 -20.08
N THR A 702 -13.50 -34.67 -19.04
CA THR A 702 -14.38 -35.66 -18.42
C THR A 702 -15.79 -35.70 -19.01
N ALA A 703 -16.24 -34.61 -19.65
CA ALA A 703 -17.62 -34.47 -20.11
C ALA A 703 -17.78 -34.17 -21.61
N ARG A 704 -16.81 -33.53 -22.27
CA ARG A 704 -16.94 -33.05 -23.66
C ARG A 704 -16.07 -33.82 -24.66
N PHE A 705 -14.87 -34.22 -24.28
CA PHE A 705 -13.98 -35.08 -25.07
C PHE A 705 -14.29 -36.57 -24.86
N SER A 706 -14.08 -37.37 -25.91
CA SER A 706 -14.37 -38.82 -25.92
C SER A 706 -13.11 -39.66 -25.68
N LEU A 707 -12.23 -39.25 -24.77
CA LEU A 707 -10.93 -39.90 -24.56
C LEU A 707 -11.04 -41.29 -23.89
N PHE A 708 -12.07 -41.53 -23.06
CA PHE A 708 -12.22 -42.76 -22.27
C PHE A 708 -13.41 -43.64 -22.68
N GLY A 709 -13.61 -43.85 -23.99
CA GLY A 709 -14.46 -44.95 -24.49
C GLY A 709 -15.98 -44.75 -24.45
N GLY A 710 -16.46 -43.54 -24.13
CA GLY A 710 -17.86 -43.18 -24.31
C GLY A 710 -18.05 -41.67 -24.17
N ARG A 711 -18.72 -41.04 -25.13
CA ARG A 711 -19.15 -39.65 -24.99
C ARG A 711 -20.02 -39.57 -23.74
N ASN A 712 -19.64 -38.74 -22.77
CA ASN A 712 -20.49 -38.34 -21.66
C ASN A 712 -20.75 -39.42 -20.59
N ASN A 713 -19.71 -39.99 -19.94
CA ASN A 713 -19.90 -40.84 -18.76
C ASN A 713 -20.01 -40.00 -17.46
N PRO A 714 -21.22 -39.70 -16.95
CA PRO A 714 -21.39 -38.85 -15.77
C PRO A 714 -20.81 -39.48 -14.50
N ILE A 715 -20.68 -40.81 -14.44
CA ILE A 715 -20.12 -41.51 -13.29
C ILE A 715 -18.62 -41.21 -13.18
N PHE A 716 -17.89 -41.25 -14.30
CA PHE A 716 -16.45 -40.95 -14.31
C PHE A 716 -16.17 -39.50 -13.90
N ASN A 717 -16.91 -38.53 -14.44
CA ASN A 717 -16.80 -37.11 -14.05
C ASN A 717 -17.07 -36.92 -12.54
N ARG A 718 -18.13 -37.52 -12.00
CA ARG A 718 -18.46 -37.42 -10.57
C ARG A 718 -17.42 -38.11 -9.70
N ALA A 719 -17.00 -39.32 -10.04
CA ALA A 719 -16.02 -40.08 -9.27
C ALA A 719 -14.65 -39.38 -9.24
N SER A 720 -14.18 -38.88 -10.38
CA SER A 720 -12.92 -38.11 -10.46
C SER A 720 -13.01 -36.79 -9.71
N ALA A 721 -14.13 -36.06 -9.78
CA ALA A 721 -14.34 -34.83 -9.02
C ALA A 721 -14.34 -35.09 -7.51
N VAL A 722 -15.04 -36.13 -7.06
CA VAL A 722 -15.08 -36.52 -5.63
C VAL A 722 -13.71 -36.97 -5.14
N ALA A 723 -12.98 -37.78 -5.92
CA ALA A 723 -11.64 -38.24 -5.56
C ALA A 723 -10.66 -37.06 -5.44
N PHE A 724 -10.66 -36.14 -6.41
CA PHE A 724 -9.80 -34.96 -6.37
C PHE A 724 -10.16 -34.02 -5.21
N LEU A 725 -11.46 -33.84 -4.96
CA LEU A 725 -11.93 -33.05 -3.82
C LEU A 725 -11.52 -33.69 -2.48
N ALA A 726 -11.68 -35.00 -2.33
CA ALA A 726 -11.28 -35.71 -1.12
C ALA A 726 -9.78 -35.53 -0.85
N LEU A 727 -8.93 -35.66 -1.88
CA LEU A 727 -7.50 -35.39 -1.78
C LEU A 727 -7.22 -33.94 -1.34
N THR A 728 -7.92 -32.98 -1.96
CA THR A 728 -7.78 -31.55 -1.62
C THR A 728 -8.14 -31.27 -0.17
N VAL A 729 -9.25 -31.84 0.31
CA VAL A 729 -9.73 -31.69 1.70
C VAL A 729 -8.76 -32.32 2.69
N VAL A 730 -8.21 -33.50 2.40
CA VAL A 730 -7.20 -34.13 3.25
C VAL A 730 -5.97 -33.23 3.39
N VAL A 731 -5.44 -32.72 2.27
CA VAL A 731 -4.29 -31.82 2.30
C VAL A 731 -4.61 -30.51 3.01
N PHE A 732 -5.81 -29.97 2.81
CA PHE A 732 -6.29 -28.79 3.53
C PHE A 732 -6.25 -28.99 5.04
N VAL A 733 -6.79 -30.11 5.54
CA VAL A 733 -6.82 -30.43 6.98
C VAL A 733 -5.40 -30.61 7.53
N LEU A 734 -4.49 -31.23 6.78
CA LEU A 734 -3.10 -31.42 7.20
C LEU A 734 -2.35 -30.09 7.37
N PHE A 735 -2.61 -29.10 6.51
CA PHE A 735 -2.01 -27.76 6.58
C PHE A 735 -2.89 -26.71 7.30
N ALA A 736 -4.08 -27.11 7.78
CA ALA A 736 -4.99 -26.23 8.51
C ALA A 736 -4.36 -25.59 9.78
N PRO A 737 -3.45 -26.26 10.52
CA PRO A 737 -2.78 -25.63 11.67
C PRO A 737 -2.06 -24.33 11.32
N LEU A 738 -1.44 -24.24 10.14
CA LEU A 738 -0.74 -23.03 9.67
C LEU A 738 -1.68 -21.89 9.27
N ALA A 739 -2.91 -22.21 8.83
CA ALA A 739 -3.88 -21.19 8.42
C ALA A 739 -4.70 -20.65 9.59
N TYR A 740 -5.11 -21.52 10.52
CA TYR A 740 -5.91 -21.13 11.69
C TYR A 740 -5.07 -20.75 12.91
N GLY A 741 -3.76 -21.01 12.88
CA GLY A 741 -2.89 -20.91 14.06
C GLY A 741 -3.30 -21.92 15.13
N ASN A 742 -3.70 -23.13 14.75
CA ASN A 742 -4.09 -24.19 15.70
C ASN A 742 -2.85 -24.87 16.31
N VAL A 743 -3.12 -25.68 17.35
CA VAL A 743 -2.13 -26.59 17.92
C VAL A 743 -1.66 -27.59 16.88
N TRP A 744 -0.38 -27.96 16.96
CA TRP A 744 0.26 -28.96 16.11
C TRP A 744 1.41 -29.59 16.90
N THR A 745 1.93 -30.74 16.47
CA THR A 745 3.12 -31.31 17.09
C THR A 745 4.35 -31.10 16.22
N LYS A 746 5.51 -30.99 16.85
CA LYS A 746 6.81 -30.90 16.18
C LYS A 746 7.04 -32.05 15.19
N ALA A 747 6.62 -33.27 15.53
CA ALA A 747 6.75 -34.44 14.67
C ALA A 747 5.87 -34.36 13.42
N GLU A 748 4.60 -33.97 13.57
CA GLU A 748 3.67 -33.82 12.45
C GLU A 748 4.06 -32.66 11.54
N CYS A 749 4.51 -31.54 12.11
CA CYS A 749 5.04 -30.41 11.35
C CYS A 749 6.24 -30.84 10.49
N LYS A 750 7.22 -31.53 11.07
CA LYS A 750 8.38 -32.04 10.32
C LYS A 750 7.98 -33.02 9.22
N ARG A 751 6.99 -33.89 9.47
CA ARG A 751 6.47 -34.83 8.47
C ARG A 751 5.83 -34.12 7.27
N LEU A 752 5.18 -32.99 7.49
CA LEU A 752 4.46 -32.23 6.45
C LEU A 752 5.31 -31.14 5.78
N LYS A 753 6.54 -30.90 6.29
CA LYS A 753 7.55 -30.07 5.64
C LYS A 753 8.22 -30.83 4.49
N LEU A 754 7.54 -30.87 3.35
CA LEU A 754 7.94 -31.65 2.17
C LEU A 754 9.22 -31.14 1.49
N PHE A 755 9.49 -29.84 1.58
CA PHE A 755 10.66 -29.20 0.97
C PHE A 755 11.46 -28.41 2.01
N SER A 756 12.78 -28.37 1.84
CA SER A 756 13.67 -27.57 2.69
C SER A 756 13.42 -26.06 2.56
N THR A 757 12.89 -25.62 1.42
CA THR A 757 12.53 -24.22 1.14
C THR A 757 11.27 -23.76 1.86
N TRP A 758 10.45 -24.69 2.37
CA TRP A 758 9.29 -24.36 3.21
C TRP A 758 9.77 -24.12 4.64
N ASP A 759 9.98 -22.87 4.98
CA ASP A 759 10.71 -22.43 6.16
C ASP A 759 9.83 -22.05 7.35
N PHE A 760 8.61 -22.60 7.44
CA PHE A 760 7.86 -22.57 8.70
C PHE A 760 8.62 -23.33 9.80
N ASP A 761 8.61 -22.79 11.02
CA ASP A 761 9.44 -23.26 12.12
C ASP A 761 8.72 -24.34 12.93
N CYS A 762 9.10 -25.60 12.68
CA CYS A 762 8.56 -26.72 13.43
C CYS A 762 9.03 -26.79 14.88
N ASN A 763 10.05 -26.02 15.30
CA ASN A 763 10.51 -25.99 16.68
C ASN A 763 9.59 -25.17 17.59
N THR A 764 8.78 -24.28 17.01
CA THR A 764 7.78 -23.51 17.75
C THR A 764 6.74 -24.42 18.42
N PHE A 765 6.40 -25.56 17.82
CA PHE A 765 5.35 -26.47 18.30
C PHE A 765 5.84 -27.43 19.40
N HIS A 766 4.94 -27.79 20.32
CA HIS A 766 5.19 -28.77 21.36
C HIS A 766 5.43 -30.18 20.78
N THR A 767 6.07 -31.06 21.58
CA THR A 767 6.32 -32.45 21.18
C THR A 767 5.07 -33.31 21.25
N ASP A 768 4.15 -32.99 22.16
CA ASP A 768 2.92 -33.72 22.41
C ASP A 768 1.73 -32.78 22.65
N TYR A 769 0.51 -33.23 22.29
CA TYR A 769 -0.71 -32.43 22.45
C TYR A 769 -1.07 -32.14 23.92
N SER A 770 -0.68 -33.01 24.86
CA SER A 770 -0.96 -32.84 26.29
C SER A 770 -0.30 -31.58 26.88
N GLN A 771 0.81 -31.12 26.31
CA GLN A 771 1.53 -29.92 26.76
C GLN A 771 0.67 -28.66 26.56
N TYR A 772 -0.16 -28.60 25.51
CA TYR A 772 -1.08 -27.48 25.30
C TYR A 772 -2.20 -27.39 26.36
N LEU A 773 -2.55 -28.50 27.01
CA LEU A 773 -3.56 -28.54 28.09
C LEU A 773 -3.00 -28.07 29.44
N GLN A 774 -1.69 -28.26 29.66
CA GLN A 774 -1.02 -27.78 30.87
C GLN A 774 -0.86 -26.26 30.85
N THR A 775 -0.56 -25.69 29.69
CA THR A 775 -0.42 -24.24 29.49
C THR A 775 -1.75 -23.49 29.62
N SER A 776 -2.90 -24.12 29.33
CA SER A 776 -4.22 -23.52 29.60
C SER A 776 -4.58 -23.53 31.08
N ASN A 777 -4.08 -24.49 31.84
CA ASN A 777 -4.31 -24.60 33.29
C ASN A 777 -3.37 -23.72 34.12
N SER A 778 -2.17 -23.39 33.62
CA SER A 778 -1.24 -22.48 34.30
C SER A 778 -1.70 -21.02 34.24
N THR A 779 -2.38 -20.61 33.16
CA THR A 779 -3.00 -19.27 33.06
C THR A 779 -4.19 -19.12 34.01
N THR A 780 -5.00 -20.17 34.19
CA THR A 780 -6.09 -20.18 35.18
C THR A 780 -5.61 -20.36 36.63
N ALA A 781 -4.44 -20.99 36.84
CA ALA A 781 -3.82 -21.08 38.15
C ALA A 781 -3.16 -19.75 38.56
N ALA A 782 -2.56 -19.01 37.63
CA ALA A 782 -2.01 -17.67 37.89
C ALA A 782 -3.11 -16.66 38.28
N GLU A 783 -4.26 -16.68 37.60
CA GLU A 783 -5.42 -15.86 37.99
C GLU A 783 -6.05 -16.26 39.33
N LYS A 784 -6.02 -17.56 39.68
CA LYS A 784 -6.51 -18.02 41.01
C LYS A 784 -5.52 -17.82 42.15
N THR A 785 -4.25 -17.58 41.85
CA THR A 785 -3.22 -17.36 42.88
C THR A 785 -3.10 -15.88 43.24
N GLN A 786 -3.42 -14.94 42.34
CA GLN A 786 -3.58 -13.52 42.67
C GLN A 786 -4.88 -13.18 43.43
N ALA A 787 -5.89 -14.06 43.40
CA ALA A 787 -7.11 -13.91 44.19
C ALA A 787 -7.02 -14.53 45.61
N LYS A 788 -5.86 -15.07 46.01
CA LYS A 788 -5.68 -15.80 47.29
C LYS A 788 -4.52 -15.33 48.17
N SER A 789 -3.88 -14.21 47.83
CA SER A 789 -2.84 -13.58 48.66
C SER A 789 -3.33 -12.36 49.45
N THR A 790 -4.64 -12.20 49.61
CA THR A 790 -5.23 -11.14 50.44
C THR A 790 -6.14 -11.75 51.50
N GLU A 791 -5.59 -12.55 52.43
CA GLU A 791 -6.17 -12.73 53.76
C GLU A 791 -5.26 -13.54 54.68
N SER A 792 -4.61 -12.84 55.62
CA SER A 792 -4.70 -13.10 57.07
C SER A 792 -3.39 -12.79 57.78
N LYS A 793 -3.43 -11.81 58.68
CA LYS A 793 -2.89 -11.90 60.05
C LYS A 793 -3.29 -10.65 60.85
N THR A 794 -4.42 -10.73 61.54
CA THR A 794 -4.59 -9.99 62.79
C THR A 794 -5.42 -10.82 63.77
N ASN A 795 -4.74 -11.31 64.80
CA ASN A 795 -5.35 -11.94 65.97
C ASN A 795 -6.09 -10.89 66.79
N THR A 796 -7.32 -11.17 67.23
CA THR A 796 -7.78 -10.73 68.57
C THR A 796 -9.02 -11.53 69.01
N PRO A 797 -9.20 -11.77 70.33
CA PRO A 797 -10.06 -12.85 70.82
C PRO A 797 -11.49 -12.41 71.19
N LYS A 798 -12.40 -13.39 71.02
CA LYS A 798 -13.67 -13.68 71.74
C LYS A 798 -14.73 -12.59 71.92
N ALA A 799 -15.92 -12.89 71.39
CA ALA A 799 -17.21 -12.30 71.71
C ALA A 799 -17.66 -12.59 73.16
N PRO A 800 -18.60 -11.80 73.73
CA PRO A 800 -19.99 -12.30 73.71
C PRO A 800 -21.13 -11.24 73.61
N LYS A 801 -22.20 -11.67 72.94
CA LYS A 801 -23.66 -11.52 73.20
C LYS A 801 -24.32 -10.14 73.45
N VAL A 802 -25.36 -9.91 72.65
CA VAL A 802 -26.45 -8.90 72.74
C VAL A 802 -27.47 -9.27 73.85
N PRO A 803 -28.12 -8.28 74.51
CA PRO A 803 -29.60 -8.19 74.43
C PRO A 803 -30.22 -6.75 74.38
N LYS A 804 -31.33 -6.66 73.60
CA LYS A 804 -32.52 -5.74 73.55
C LYS A 804 -32.87 -4.91 74.83
N ALA A 805 -33.61 -3.78 74.92
CA ALA A 805 -34.50 -2.92 74.09
C ALA A 805 -34.68 -1.49 74.77
N PRO A 806 -35.82 -0.72 74.75
CA PRO A 806 -36.06 0.49 73.92
C PRO A 806 -36.53 1.83 74.62
N LYS A 807 -36.48 2.96 73.84
CA LYS A 807 -37.30 4.21 73.79
C LYS A 807 -37.57 5.14 75.02
N ALA A 808 -37.36 6.47 74.83
CA ALA A 808 -38.20 7.61 75.27
C ALA A 808 -37.81 8.95 74.54
N PRO A 809 -38.62 10.04 74.52
CA PRO A 809 -38.85 10.92 73.34
C PRO A 809 -38.47 12.44 73.43
N GLU A 810 -38.55 13.10 72.24
CA GLU A 810 -38.51 14.53 71.76
C GLU A 810 -39.16 15.67 72.61
N PRO A 811 -39.18 17.00 72.22
CA PRO A 811 -38.57 17.86 71.13
C PRO A 811 -38.05 19.26 71.68
N PRO A 812 -37.86 20.43 70.96
CA PRO A 812 -38.09 20.88 69.54
C PRO A 812 -37.00 21.78 68.83
N LYS A 813 -37.33 22.17 67.56
CA LYS A 813 -36.67 22.98 66.47
C LYS A 813 -36.24 24.44 66.83
N ALA A 814 -35.54 25.31 66.06
CA ALA A 814 -35.19 25.60 64.62
C ALA A 814 -33.98 26.63 64.59
N PRO A 815 -33.60 27.44 63.54
CA PRO A 815 -33.83 27.49 62.06
C PRO A 815 -32.54 27.85 61.20
N GLU A 816 -32.74 28.22 59.91
CA GLU A 816 -31.86 28.34 58.69
C GLU A 816 -31.20 29.76 58.40
N PRO A 817 -30.49 30.05 57.23
CA PRO A 817 -29.26 30.89 57.11
C PRO A 817 -29.40 32.23 56.32
N PRO A 818 -28.30 33.00 56.02
CA PRO A 818 -28.31 33.99 54.91
C PRO A 818 -27.00 34.16 54.05
N LYS A 819 -27.15 34.94 52.95
CA LYS A 819 -26.22 35.28 51.83
C LYS A 819 -25.57 36.70 51.90
N ALA A 820 -24.42 36.88 51.22
CA ALA A 820 -23.78 38.04 50.49
C ALA A 820 -23.58 39.45 51.15
N PRO A 821 -22.50 40.20 50.78
CA PRO A 821 -22.64 41.36 49.86
C PRO A 821 -21.41 41.74 48.96
N LYS A 822 -21.53 42.88 48.25
CA LYS A 822 -20.84 43.44 47.05
C LYS A 822 -19.55 44.29 47.27
N VAL A 823 -18.90 44.59 46.13
CA VAL A 823 -17.72 45.44 45.76
C VAL A 823 -17.77 46.92 46.22
N PRO A 824 -16.61 47.63 46.31
CA PRO A 824 -16.38 48.82 45.46
C PRO A 824 -14.95 48.94 44.83
N VAL A 825 -14.86 49.84 43.86
CA VAL A 825 -13.77 50.18 42.91
C VAL A 825 -12.83 51.28 43.45
N ASN A 826 -11.50 51.22 43.22
CA ASN A 826 -10.69 52.34 42.69
C ASN A 826 -9.24 51.97 42.28
N ASN A 827 -8.70 52.80 41.38
CA ASN A 827 -7.46 52.75 40.57
C ASN A 827 -6.10 52.77 41.31
N GLN A 828 -5.05 52.30 40.60
CA GLN A 828 -3.71 52.90 40.33
C GLN A 828 -2.65 51.79 40.13
N GLU A 829 -2.15 51.60 38.90
CA GLU A 829 -0.87 52.13 38.38
C GLU A 829 0.40 51.48 38.97
N ALA A 830 1.03 50.69 38.08
CA ALA A 830 2.44 50.76 37.68
C ALA A 830 3.60 50.48 38.68
N GLN A 831 4.61 49.84 38.08
CA GLN A 831 6.05 49.89 38.37
C GLN A 831 6.72 48.75 39.16
N VAL A 832 7.53 48.04 38.37
CA VAL A 832 8.76 47.31 38.71
C VAL A 832 9.72 48.21 39.51
N PRO A 833 10.53 47.66 40.42
CA PRO A 833 11.96 47.64 40.10
C PRO A 833 12.70 46.34 40.46
N LEU A 834 13.65 46.05 39.57
CA LEU A 834 14.87 45.23 39.73
C LEU A 834 15.57 45.40 41.08
N ALA A 835 16.16 44.31 41.62
CA ALA A 835 17.61 44.20 41.83
C ALA A 835 18.01 42.89 42.56
N ASN A 836 18.91 42.15 41.91
CA ASN A 836 20.10 41.42 42.40
C ASN A 836 20.08 40.60 43.71
N GLY A 837 20.59 39.36 43.56
CA GLY A 837 21.65 38.86 44.45
C GLY A 837 21.40 37.47 45.05
N ASN A 838 22.01 36.46 44.42
CA ASN A 838 22.57 35.21 44.96
C ASN A 838 22.18 34.74 46.37
N GLU A 839 21.67 33.51 46.49
CA GLU A 839 22.36 32.38 47.15
C GLU A 839 21.55 31.08 47.05
N GLU A 840 22.27 29.97 47.16
CA GLU A 840 21.92 28.59 46.84
C GLU A 840 20.99 27.89 47.87
N GLU A 841 20.41 26.77 47.40
CA GLU A 841 19.88 25.60 48.14
C GLU A 841 18.56 25.67 48.92
N ALA A 842 17.55 24.92 48.43
CA ALA A 842 16.92 23.81 49.16
C ALA A 842 15.88 23.07 48.29
N ILE A 843 16.21 21.82 47.92
CA ILE A 843 15.32 20.86 47.25
C ILE A 843 14.55 20.06 48.31
N SER A 844 13.24 19.95 48.13
CA SER A 844 12.32 18.99 48.76
C SER A 844 11.43 18.47 47.64
N GLY A 845 11.35 17.19 47.26
CA GLY A 845 11.58 15.95 48.00
C GLY A 845 10.32 15.08 47.89
N ALA A 846 10.14 14.38 46.77
CA ALA A 846 9.15 13.30 46.61
C ALA A 846 9.82 12.12 45.86
N PRO A 847 9.50 10.85 46.18
CA PRO A 847 10.42 9.73 45.96
C PRO A 847 10.32 9.13 44.54
N GLU A 848 11.45 9.03 43.85
CA GLU A 848 11.60 8.26 42.61
C GLU A 848 11.87 6.78 42.89
N ALA A 849 11.20 5.92 42.12
CA ALA A 849 11.44 4.48 42.07
C ALA A 849 12.84 4.18 41.47
N PRO A 850 13.51 3.08 41.85
CA PRO A 850 14.93 2.87 41.54
C PRO A 850 15.17 2.72 40.04
N SER A 851 15.86 3.68 39.46
CA SER A 851 16.35 3.64 38.08
C SER A 851 17.61 2.77 38.00
N GLN A 852 17.56 1.71 37.18
CA GLN A 852 18.75 0.93 36.83
C GLN A 852 19.66 1.81 35.96
N ARG A 853 20.78 2.25 36.53
CA ARG A 853 21.83 2.98 35.79
C ARG A 853 22.59 2.00 34.88
N ILE A 854 22.63 2.30 33.59
CA ILE A 854 23.54 1.65 32.63
C ILE A 854 24.95 2.20 32.90
N VAL A 855 25.87 1.36 33.40
CA VAL A 855 27.18 1.79 33.92
C VAL A 855 28.24 1.94 32.81
N GLY A 856 27.99 1.49 31.58
CA GLY A 856 28.89 1.74 30.45
C GLY A 856 28.54 0.90 29.21
N ARG A 857 29.04 1.34 28.04
CA ARG A 857 28.95 0.61 26.77
C ARG A 857 30.37 0.27 26.33
N GLU A 858 30.66 -1.02 26.18
CA GLU A 858 31.97 -1.51 25.75
C GLU A 858 31.82 -2.19 24.38
N GLU A 859 32.60 -1.76 23.39
CA GLU A 859 32.58 -2.32 22.05
C GLU A 859 33.76 -3.27 21.87
N ARG A 860 33.49 -4.55 21.57
CA ARG A 860 34.51 -5.56 21.29
C ARG A 860 34.21 -6.29 19.99
N ILE A 861 35.26 -6.48 19.18
CA ILE A 861 35.20 -7.27 17.96
C ILE A 861 35.50 -8.73 18.33
N GLU A 862 34.57 -9.63 18.03
CA GLU A 862 34.75 -11.08 18.15
C GLU A 862 34.76 -11.71 16.75
N TYR A 863 35.73 -12.58 16.49
CA TYR A 863 35.77 -13.37 15.26
C TYR A 863 35.09 -14.71 15.51
N ARG A 864 34.14 -15.10 14.66
CA ARG A 864 33.41 -16.36 14.77
C ARG A 864 33.45 -17.15 13.47
N ASP A 865 33.45 -18.48 13.58
CA ASP A 865 33.32 -19.37 12.42
C ASP A 865 31.86 -19.43 11.89
N GLN A 866 31.63 -20.15 10.78
CA GLN A 866 30.29 -20.31 10.20
C GLN A 866 29.25 -21.00 11.10
N ASN A 867 29.70 -21.62 12.20
CA ASN A 867 28.86 -22.30 13.17
C ASN A 867 28.65 -21.47 14.46
N GLY A 868 29.24 -20.26 14.52
CA GLY A 868 29.10 -19.33 15.65
C GLY A 868 30.13 -19.49 16.78
N ASN A 869 31.15 -20.33 16.61
CA ASN A 869 32.20 -20.54 17.62
C ASN A 869 33.20 -19.37 17.59
N LEU A 870 33.62 -18.86 18.76
CA LEU A 870 34.69 -17.85 18.84
C LEU A 870 36.03 -18.42 18.37
N LEU A 871 36.72 -17.67 17.53
CA LEU A 871 38.08 -17.93 17.08
C LEU A 871 39.06 -17.17 17.96
N ASP A 872 40.16 -17.83 18.32
CA ASP A 872 41.25 -17.19 19.05
C ASP A 872 42.13 -16.31 18.12
N PRO A 873 42.95 -15.38 18.66
CA PRO A 873 43.76 -14.49 17.83
C PRO A 873 44.76 -15.20 16.89
N GLU A 874 45.22 -16.40 17.25
CA GLU A 874 46.15 -17.18 16.43
C GLU A 874 45.43 -17.82 15.23
N GLN A 875 44.20 -18.32 15.44
CA GLN A 875 43.31 -18.84 14.42
C GLN A 875 42.87 -17.75 13.45
N VAL A 876 42.53 -16.56 13.95
CA VAL A 876 42.19 -15.40 13.11
C VAL A 876 43.38 -15.02 12.21
N LYS A 877 44.59 -14.99 12.78
CA LYS A 877 45.82 -14.70 12.02
C LYS A 877 46.13 -15.78 10.98
N ALA A 878 45.82 -17.04 11.25
CA ALA A 878 46.02 -18.14 10.31
C ALA A 878 45.02 -18.12 9.12
N LEU A 879 43.88 -17.46 9.29
CA LEU A 879 42.80 -17.34 8.31
C LEU A 879 42.86 -16.04 7.49
N GLU A 880 43.77 -15.13 7.82
CA GLU A 880 43.96 -13.87 7.12
C GLU A 880 44.28 -14.11 5.62
N GLY A 881 43.42 -13.58 4.73
CA GLY A 881 43.52 -13.76 3.28
C GLY A 881 42.98 -15.07 2.70
N LYS A 882 42.46 -15.98 3.53
CA LYS A 882 41.91 -17.29 3.09
C LYS A 882 40.40 -17.43 3.26
N VAL A 883 39.74 -16.46 3.91
CA VAL A 883 38.30 -16.48 4.19
C VAL A 883 37.65 -15.13 3.87
N GLU A 884 36.35 -15.16 3.57
CA GLU A 884 35.52 -13.97 3.39
C GLU A 884 34.94 -13.53 4.73
N PHE A 885 35.17 -12.28 5.13
CA PHE A 885 34.65 -11.73 6.38
C PHE A 885 33.26 -11.11 6.17
N LYS A 886 32.30 -11.49 7.01
CA LYS A 886 30.99 -10.82 7.12
C LYS A 886 30.81 -10.29 8.53
N THR A 887 30.68 -8.97 8.67
CA THR A 887 30.48 -8.31 9.97
C THR A 887 29.00 -8.32 10.35
N LYS A 888 28.69 -8.74 11.58
CA LYS A 888 27.33 -8.68 12.16
C LYS A 888 27.41 -7.88 13.46
N TYR A 889 26.61 -6.82 13.59
CA TYR A 889 26.51 -6.04 14.82
C TYR A 889 25.44 -6.65 15.73
N GLU A 890 25.79 -6.93 16.98
CA GLU A 890 24.86 -7.46 18.00
C GLU A 890 25.09 -6.70 19.31
N THR A 891 24.06 -6.01 19.80
CA THR A 891 24.13 -5.27 21.07
C THR A 891 23.68 -6.20 22.20
N ARG A 892 24.56 -6.49 23.17
CA ARG A 892 24.21 -7.27 24.37
C ARG A 892 24.31 -6.41 25.62
N THR A 893 23.25 -6.38 26.41
CA THR A 893 23.22 -5.69 27.71
C THR A 893 23.74 -6.64 28.79
N ARG A 894 24.82 -6.25 29.49
CA ARG A 894 25.38 -7.03 30.62
C ARG A 894 25.15 -6.26 31.92
N VAL A 895 24.63 -6.94 32.94
CA VAL A 895 24.52 -6.39 34.30
C VAL A 895 25.82 -6.68 35.04
N VAL A 896 26.48 -5.62 35.50
CA VAL A 896 27.73 -5.66 36.27
C VAL A 896 27.47 -5.10 37.67
N ASP A 897 28.13 -5.67 38.67
CA ASP A 897 28.11 -5.16 40.04
C ASP A 897 28.96 -3.87 40.17
N GLU A 898 28.93 -3.25 41.36
CA GLU A 898 29.70 -2.02 41.67
C GLU A 898 31.23 -2.18 41.54
N TYR A 899 31.72 -3.41 41.35
CA TYR A 899 33.13 -3.76 41.18
C TYR A 899 33.48 -4.17 39.74
N GLY A 900 32.53 -4.06 38.80
CA GLY A 900 32.73 -4.38 37.38
C GLY A 900 32.68 -5.88 37.06
N ASN A 901 32.28 -6.74 38.01
CA ASN A 901 32.12 -8.17 37.78
C ASN A 901 30.70 -8.47 37.31
N SER A 902 30.55 -9.43 36.39
CA SER A 902 29.23 -9.77 35.87
C SER A 902 28.45 -10.70 36.77
N VAL A 903 27.21 -10.33 37.04
CA VAL A 903 26.29 -11.15 37.82
C VAL A 903 25.50 -12.06 36.87
N PRO A 904 25.49 -13.39 37.07
CA PRO A 904 24.58 -14.27 36.35
C PRO A 904 23.13 -14.03 36.81
N LEU A 905 22.23 -13.78 35.87
CA LEU A 905 20.81 -13.56 36.15
C LEU A 905 20.14 -14.83 36.72
N PRO A 906 19.11 -14.70 37.58
CA PRO A 906 18.36 -15.83 38.11
C PRO A 906 17.72 -16.70 37.01
N PRO A 907 17.42 -17.99 37.28
CA PRO A 907 16.88 -18.93 36.27
C PRO A 907 15.57 -18.50 35.61
N ASP A 908 14.78 -17.63 36.26
CA ASP A 908 13.49 -17.15 35.73
C ASP A 908 13.64 -15.99 34.72
N GLU A 909 14.85 -15.46 34.52
CA GLU A 909 15.19 -14.43 33.52
C GLU A 909 16.19 -14.94 32.47
N GLN A 910 16.37 -16.27 32.36
CA GLN A 910 16.96 -16.85 31.16
C GLN A 910 15.93 -16.75 30.03
N GLN A 911 16.06 -15.69 29.24
CA GLN A 911 15.42 -15.58 27.93
C GLN A 911 15.92 -16.75 27.08
N GLU A 912 15.21 -17.88 27.10
CA GLU A 912 15.31 -18.88 26.03
C GLU A 912 15.13 -18.16 24.71
N ASP A 913 15.99 -18.48 23.74
CA ASP A 913 16.02 -18.04 22.34
C ASP A 913 14.61 -17.97 21.70
N GLN A 914 13.84 -16.94 22.02
CA GLN A 914 12.64 -16.57 21.31
C GLN A 914 13.14 -15.75 20.12
N GLY A 915 13.06 -16.34 18.93
CA GLY A 915 13.40 -15.68 17.68
C GLY A 915 12.70 -14.32 17.59
N VAL A 916 13.46 -13.26 17.90
CA VAL A 916 13.02 -11.88 17.77
C VAL A 916 12.85 -11.64 16.27
N ALA A 917 11.62 -11.31 15.86
CA ALA A 917 11.37 -10.88 14.50
C ALA A 917 12.28 -9.66 14.20
N PRO A 918 12.96 -9.61 13.05
CA PRO A 918 13.74 -8.43 12.69
C PRO A 918 12.84 -7.18 12.71
N PRO A 919 13.34 -6.01 13.15
CA PRO A 919 12.58 -4.77 13.05
C PRO A 919 12.18 -4.51 11.58
N HIS A 920 10.93 -4.10 11.38
CA HIS A 920 10.33 -3.87 10.07
C HIS A 920 10.88 -2.58 9.43
N PRO A 921 11.17 -2.56 8.11
CA PRO A 921 11.86 -1.45 7.44
C PRO A 921 11.14 -0.09 7.47
N ASP A 922 9.84 -0.06 7.78
CA ASP A 922 9.07 1.20 7.77
C ASP A 922 9.18 2.03 9.08
N VAL A 923 9.94 1.56 10.07
CA VAL A 923 10.25 2.36 11.28
C VAL A 923 11.56 3.15 11.12
N GLN A 924 12.33 2.92 10.06
CA GLN A 924 13.57 3.66 9.80
C GLN A 924 13.48 4.35 8.44
N GLY A 925 13.54 5.68 8.46
CA GLY A 925 13.72 6.43 7.24
C GLY A 925 15.13 6.16 6.71
N VAL A 926 15.21 5.42 5.60
CA VAL A 926 16.34 5.33 4.63
C VAL A 926 17.72 5.45 5.27
N ASP A 927 18.36 4.32 5.53
CA ASP A 927 19.73 4.29 6.02
C ASP A 927 20.79 3.91 4.98
N GLN A 928 21.96 4.42 5.33
CA GLN A 928 23.27 4.48 4.72
C GLN A 928 23.82 3.10 4.32
N GLU A 929 24.43 3.00 3.13
CA GLU A 929 25.79 2.48 2.93
C GLU A 929 26.12 2.31 1.45
N THR A 930 27.13 3.02 0.95
CA THR A 930 27.93 2.57 -0.20
C THR A 930 29.36 3.06 -0.05
N LYS A 931 30.17 2.38 0.77
CA LYS A 931 31.63 2.47 0.66
C LYS A 931 32.11 1.29 -0.18
N LYS A 932 32.38 1.53 -1.46
CA LYS A 932 33.28 0.67 -2.24
C LYS A 932 34.71 1.12 -1.93
N ASN A 933 35.48 0.27 -1.28
CA ASN A 933 36.93 0.41 -1.18
C ASN A 933 37.55 0.31 -2.57
N VAL A 934 38.31 1.31 -3.00
CA VAL A 934 39.24 1.25 -4.12
C VAL A 934 40.65 1.41 -3.54
N PRO A 935 41.63 0.54 -3.88
CA PRO A 935 43.00 0.69 -3.38
C PRO A 935 43.71 1.87 -4.04
N ALA A 936 44.59 2.52 -3.27
CA ALA A 936 45.46 3.61 -3.70
C ALA A 936 46.55 3.12 -4.67
N ASP A 937 46.82 3.89 -5.72
CA ASP A 937 48.05 3.79 -6.51
C ASP A 937 48.55 5.21 -6.83
N ASP A 938 49.79 5.49 -6.44
CA ASP A 938 50.47 6.78 -6.57
C ASP A 938 51.02 6.95 -7.99
N SER A 939 50.54 7.95 -8.74
CA SER A 939 51.22 8.49 -9.93
C SER A 939 50.72 9.89 -10.28
N PRO A 940 51.60 10.81 -10.76
CA PRO A 940 51.27 12.22 -10.93
C PRO A 940 50.32 12.49 -12.10
N ILE A 941 49.45 13.48 -11.89
CA ILE A 941 48.36 13.94 -12.76
C ILE A 941 48.88 14.68 -14.02
N PRO A 942 48.42 14.37 -15.24
CA PRO A 942 48.54 15.25 -16.40
C PRO A 942 47.33 16.21 -16.54
N GLU A 943 47.59 17.38 -17.13
CA GLU A 943 46.66 18.50 -17.29
C GLU A 943 45.35 18.19 -18.04
N ALA A 944 44.30 18.95 -17.69
CA ALA A 944 42.92 18.76 -18.09
C ALA A 944 42.65 18.99 -19.59
N VAL A 945 41.94 18.06 -20.22
CA VAL A 945 41.32 18.21 -21.54
C VAL A 945 39.80 18.16 -21.38
N GLU A 946 39.10 19.12 -22.00
CA GLU A 946 37.64 19.29 -21.98
C GLU A 946 36.87 17.98 -22.29
N SER A 947 35.88 17.66 -21.45
CA SER A 947 35.07 16.45 -21.59
C SER A 947 33.92 16.63 -22.58
N VAL A 948 34.11 16.18 -23.82
CA VAL A 948 33.08 16.06 -24.89
C VAL A 948 32.11 14.87 -24.67
N LYS A 949 31.79 14.54 -23.41
CA LYS A 949 30.89 13.42 -23.07
C LYS A 949 29.45 13.83 -22.73
N GLY A 950 29.16 15.13 -22.60
CA GLY A 950 27.82 15.65 -22.33
C GLY A 950 26.86 15.70 -23.54
N GLU A 951 27.38 15.71 -24.77
CA GLU A 951 26.53 15.89 -25.97
C GLU A 951 26.00 14.59 -26.57
N ARG A 952 26.59 13.42 -26.27
CA ARG A 952 26.10 12.13 -26.82
C ARG A 952 24.94 11.51 -26.07
N GLU A 953 24.65 11.94 -24.84
CA GLU A 953 23.49 11.44 -24.07
C GLU A 953 22.19 12.19 -24.42
N ALA A 954 22.28 13.40 -24.99
CA ALA A 954 21.12 14.18 -25.42
C ALA A 954 20.50 13.70 -26.75
N GLU A 955 21.24 12.99 -27.60
CA GLU A 955 20.73 12.46 -28.87
C GLU A 955 20.00 11.11 -28.74
N GLN A 956 20.16 10.39 -27.63
CA GLN A 956 19.49 9.09 -27.41
C GLN A 956 18.07 9.21 -26.83
N GLN A 957 17.60 10.42 -26.46
CA GLN A 957 16.28 10.65 -25.86
C GLN A 957 15.25 11.33 -26.78
N LYS A 958 15.40 11.27 -28.11
CA LYS A 958 14.33 11.67 -29.04
C LYS A 958 13.49 10.45 -29.47
N PRO A 959 12.16 10.45 -29.28
CA PRO A 959 11.29 9.36 -29.74
C PRO A 959 11.22 9.32 -31.26
N LYS A 960 11.44 8.13 -31.86
CA LYS A 960 11.22 7.86 -33.28
C LYS A 960 9.74 7.55 -33.54
N PRO A 961 9.09 8.15 -34.56
CA PRO A 961 7.75 7.76 -34.96
C PRO A 961 7.77 6.43 -35.73
N ALA A 962 6.71 5.64 -35.56
CA ALA A 962 6.45 4.43 -36.32
C ALA A 962 5.42 4.74 -37.41
N SER A 963 5.84 4.74 -38.67
CA SER A 963 5.01 4.29 -39.80
C SER A 963 5.87 4.04 -41.04
N ASP A 964 5.38 3.09 -41.84
CA ASP A 964 5.62 2.89 -43.28
C ASP A 964 6.84 2.06 -43.68
N GLY A 965 6.64 0.74 -43.53
CA GLY A 965 7.13 -0.21 -44.52
C GLY A 965 6.24 -0.13 -45.76
N ASN A 966 6.78 0.42 -46.82
CA ASN A 966 6.45 0.11 -48.21
C ASN A 966 7.61 0.65 -49.04
N ASP A 967 8.36 -0.25 -49.67
CA ASP A 967 8.60 -0.21 -51.11
C ASP A 967 9.81 -1.07 -51.48
N ALA A 968 9.49 -2.28 -51.94
CA ALA A 968 10.33 -3.08 -52.79
C ALA A 968 9.44 -3.67 -53.89
N THR A 969 9.27 -2.92 -54.99
CA THR A 969 8.94 -3.36 -56.36
C THR A 969 9.08 -2.13 -57.25
N ALA A 970 10.17 -2.00 -58.01
CA ALA A 970 10.35 -2.55 -59.34
C ALA A 970 9.54 -1.82 -60.43
N GLN A 971 10.32 -1.18 -61.31
CA GLN A 971 10.15 -1.05 -62.77
C GLN A 971 8.96 -0.28 -63.38
N GLU A 972 9.40 0.66 -64.23
CA GLU A 972 8.93 0.97 -65.58
C GLU A 972 7.68 1.85 -65.80
N GLU A 973 7.94 2.83 -66.68
CA GLU A 973 7.09 3.84 -67.33
C GLU A 973 6.74 5.13 -66.57
#